data_AF-A0A0H3XM46-F1
#
_entry.id   AF-A0A0H3XM46-F1
#
_cell.length_a   1.000
_cell.length_b   1.000
_cell.length_c   1.000
_cell.angle_alpha   90.00
_cell.angle_beta   90.00
_cell.angle_gamma   90.00
#
_symmetry.space_group_name_H-M   'P 1'
#
loop_
_entity.id
_entity.type
_entity.pdbx_description
1 polymer ?
#
loop_
_entity_poly.entity_id
_entity_poly.type
_entity_poly.pdbx_seq_one_letter_code
_entity_poly.pdbx_strand_id
1 'polypeptide(L)'
;MSDNFKDNEQVLSPPIKHKTRRINKKTNLRIFAVIGSVAIALGSAGMIYAFVAPSSYNETDPWRDAIPLGDKITNYINGLLSKDLAQPENLNTYVHFTLSEKPTIDNYANSKDTDLIRNVFQTSDWISADLTKVEALLAGTGAKLSGTNIIYKGSQMKLTLLPRVLSYPYNAGDDKYGLMYLDTSAAKQGMFSYKMRFALELVASDGANNYIDLKKRVDYWYEIPHLITIAQLLNLANNSEIQKFIQDTKLDLNTTNEQLLSKLLKQYYRLNNDDHNQNIIVNQEITGINDRPFAPIKTAGASADDFAVNVLYDSRKINSFDQLGASLFNNHQAGYDTIAKIFNTLNVQMPIFSNVGGNGGFTRYDKTPVKPNPQDNFGLPMGAEKVNSYQGYIKDLGVESDNMQIWNSEHQIFHNQVQIDFLDTKRIPTDLYYNQQTYTNRALNLDSYQYLNDFQTLVDNIQYDDTNAALDLRLTQLIPMAKNNLTRYLWNNLNDPNAPRDVNLKELTISTNGTSEIRGTTNSLNPPVNGQERGNVNKVYQDRVFTLPKVNVKATFWLNDAKTQTKDIKTAFTLPSKVVLDSRGVDKNDLNTQWIANKVKDKISRERFSTLTSQYTFENKIKSTFLNTTVEWARAFPHGTKGEYPVNLPILNDFNFDITPPNGRNNGNNLKVGAYSVKVQALGSSLNFQGVTTFANIQVVKANFNELSLPMLSMSTMDTNAALYKRIQESIIRTARDNGLELETSDFTILGLDPNDQNHLIPGHQAIRVTAGGGDSLIRGDTTIDVTVAKANVESYLGNQINLRAYTMNDHGNDIIAQAQEQFRKGLSGLNLDQRIINQFNFILYEPNGRMANPNEKLVGGLYTLTIIADNSGDNPFYGSIQKEINVPRESLDKIRTAITVNANEINLAASPAPTVQTLQNKYQNKIFNYFNQNNWNLSRISYNIEVKLNNNWLQPTTQLQAGNYYIKISFTGDYLENGFVEFNITLQNPTQ
;
A
#
# COMPACT_ATOMS: atom_id res chain seq x y z
N MET A 1 1.18 39.99 43.40
CA MET A 1 2.30 39.08 43.75
C MET A 1 1.99 37.76 43.05
N SER A 2 2.77 37.26 42.08
CA SER A 2 4.21 36.89 42.12
C SER A 2 4.45 35.74 43.13
N ASP A 3 5.20 34.66 42.91
CA ASP A 3 6.15 34.21 41.86
C ASP A 3 6.49 32.71 42.13
N ASN A 4 7.09 31.86 41.27
CA ASN A 4 7.37 31.84 39.82
C ASN A 4 7.78 30.40 39.37
N PHE A 5 7.68 30.08 38.06
CA PHE A 5 8.47 29.04 37.32
C PHE A 5 8.21 27.54 37.69
N LYS A 6 8.47 26.49 36.86
CA LYS A 6 9.10 26.40 35.52
C LYS A 6 8.75 25.10 34.73
N ASP A 7 9.11 25.12 33.44
CA ASP A 7 9.48 24.02 32.51
C ASP A 7 8.45 22.95 32.03
N ASN A 8 8.13 23.07 30.72
CA ASN A 8 8.01 22.02 29.68
C ASN A 8 6.70 21.28 29.30
N GLU A 9 6.57 21.21 27.95
CA GLU A 9 5.83 20.28 27.07
C GLU A 9 4.29 20.35 26.87
N GLN A 10 3.94 20.52 25.58
CA GLN A 10 2.81 19.92 24.85
C GLN A 10 1.37 20.11 25.39
N VAL A 11 0.72 21.21 24.99
CA VAL A 11 -0.75 21.26 24.83
C VAL A 11 -1.11 20.98 23.37
N LEU A 12 -1.74 19.84 23.14
CA LEU A 12 -2.07 19.28 21.82
C LEU A 12 -3.01 20.18 21.01
N SER A 13 -2.57 20.58 19.81
CA SER A 13 -3.52 20.85 18.72
C SER A 13 -4.11 19.53 18.22
N PRO A 14 -5.43 19.41 18.02
CA PRO A 14 -6.03 18.15 17.59
C PRO A 14 -5.57 17.76 16.17
N PRO A 15 -5.25 16.48 15.90
CA PRO A 15 -4.68 16.06 14.62
C PRO A 15 -5.71 16.18 13.49
N ILE A 16 -5.46 17.09 12.56
CA ILE A 16 -6.20 17.21 11.29
C ILE A 16 -5.91 15.95 10.47
N LYS A 17 -6.80 14.95 10.55
CA LYS A 17 -6.71 13.72 9.76
C LYS A 17 -6.93 14.04 8.28
N HIS A 18 -5.83 14.17 7.52
CA HIS A 18 -5.85 14.22 6.05
C HIS A 18 -6.58 12.99 5.50
N LYS A 19 -7.84 13.16 5.09
CA LYS A 19 -8.57 12.16 4.30
C LYS A 19 -8.17 12.30 2.82
N THR A 20 -6.98 11.81 2.48
CA THR A 20 -6.64 11.47 1.09
C THR A 20 -7.62 10.40 0.60
N ARG A 21 -8.70 10.84 -0.04
CA ARG A 21 -9.70 9.95 -0.68
C ARG A 21 -9.04 9.24 -1.86
N ARG A 22 -8.47 8.06 -1.63
CA ARG A 22 -8.31 7.05 -2.68
C ARG A 22 -9.69 6.74 -3.26
N ILE A 23 -9.98 7.26 -4.45
CA ILE A 23 -11.25 7.05 -5.14
C ILE A 23 -11.32 5.57 -5.54
N ASN A 24 -12.31 4.85 -4.99
CA ASN A 24 -12.40 3.41 -5.13
C ASN A 24 -13.09 3.03 -6.45
N LYS A 25 -12.42 2.23 -7.30
CA LYS A 25 -12.88 1.83 -8.64
C LYS A 25 -14.31 1.24 -8.69
N LYS A 26 -14.84 0.71 -7.58
CA LYS A 26 -16.20 0.11 -7.51
C LYS A 26 -17.37 1.10 -7.63
N THR A 27 -17.20 2.41 -7.42
CA THR A 27 -18.34 3.34 -7.40
C THR A 27 -18.86 3.69 -8.80
N ASN A 28 -17.99 4.06 -9.73
CA ASN A 28 -18.39 4.50 -11.08
C ASN A 28 -19.12 3.39 -11.87
N LEU A 29 -18.72 2.12 -11.66
CA LEU A 29 -19.29 0.97 -12.35
C LEU A 29 -20.79 0.78 -12.07
N ARG A 30 -21.25 1.13 -10.86
CA ARG A 30 -22.67 1.03 -10.48
C ARG A 30 -23.54 2.11 -11.12
N ILE A 31 -22.99 3.29 -11.41
CA ILE A 31 -23.72 4.38 -12.07
C ILE A 31 -23.96 4.04 -13.55
N PHE A 32 -22.92 3.56 -14.25
CA PHE A 32 -23.05 3.09 -15.63
C PHE A 32 -24.01 1.89 -15.78
N ALA A 33 -23.99 0.93 -14.85
CA ALA A 33 -24.88 -0.24 -14.89
C ALA A 33 -26.37 0.11 -14.76
N VAL A 34 -26.72 1.17 -14.02
CA VAL A 34 -28.12 1.64 -13.87
C VAL A 34 -28.61 2.37 -15.13
N ILE A 35 -27.73 3.11 -15.82
CA ILE A 35 -28.09 3.76 -17.09
C ILE A 35 -28.24 2.70 -18.21
N GLY A 36 -27.31 1.73 -18.27
CA GLY A 36 -27.33 0.67 -19.28
C GLY A 36 -28.54 -0.29 -19.21
N SER A 37 -29.21 -0.40 -18.05
CA SER A 37 -30.36 -1.29 -17.87
C SER A 37 -31.70 -0.67 -18.30
N VAL A 38 -31.79 0.65 -18.47
CA VAL A 38 -32.99 1.33 -19.02
C VAL A 38 -33.00 1.28 -20.56
N ALA A 39 -31.82 1.31 -21.20
CA ALA A 39 -31.69 1.40 -22.66
C ALA A 39 -32.09 0.12 -23.43
N ILE A 40 -32.16 -1.04 -22.78
CA ILE A 40 -32.37 -2.35 -23.43
C ILE A 40 -33.87 -2.69 -23.61
N ALA A 41 -34.77 -1.92 -22.99
CA ALA A 41 -36.21 -2.24 -22.98
C ALA A 41 -36.99 -1.89 -24.26
N LEU A 42 -36.50 -0.97 -25.11
CA LEU A 42 -37.21 -0.49 -26.30
C LEU A 42 -36.26 -0.29 -27.49
N GLY A 43 -36.31 -1.23 -28.44
CA GLY A 43 -35.60 -1.12 -29.71
C GLY A 43 -36.42 -0.48 -30.83
N SER A 44 -35.72 -0.06 -31.89
CA SER A 44 -36.19 0.38 -33.22
C SER A 44 -36.98 1.70 -33.37
N ALA A 45 -36.24 2.72 -33.83
CA ALA A 45 -36.57 3.68 -34.90
C ALA A 45 -37.72 4.71 -34.72
N GLY A 46 -37.34 5.95 -34.41
CA GLY A 46 -38.15 7.17 -34.60
C GLY A 46 -37.48 8.42 -34.02
N MET A 47 -37.32 9.49 -34.79
CA MET A 47 -36.66 10.73 -34.32
C MET A 47 -37.60 11.62 -33.49
N ILE A 48 -37.17 12.07 -32.32
CA ILE A 48 -37.50 13.41 -31.78
C ILE A 48 -36.23 14.04 -31.19
N TYR A 49 -36.08 15.36 -31.38
CA TYR A 49 -34.95 16.16 -30.91
C TYR A 49 -35.18 16.69 -29.48
N ALA A 50 -34.13 16.61 -28.65
CA ALA A 50 -33.77 17.52 -27.56
C ALA A 50 -34.48 17.50 -26.16
N PHE A 51 -33.65 17.83 -25.15
CA PHE A 51 -33.90 18.24 -23.75
C PHE A 51 -34.55 17.26 -22.73
N VAL A 52 -34.06 17.14 -21.48
CA VAL A 52 -32.67 17.28 -20.95
C VAL A 52 -32.54 16.63 -19.56
N ALA A 53 -31.43 15.94 -19.29
CA ALA A 53 -30.91 15.61 -17.95
C ALA A 53 -29.44 15.13 -18.04
N PRO A 54 -28.43 16.03 -18.02
CA PRO A 54 -27.06 15.67 -18.40
C PRO A 54 -26.24 15.07 -17.23
N SER A 55 -26.17 13.74 -17.15
CA SER A 55 -25.40 13.01 -16.11
C SER A 55 -23.89 12.91 -16.39
N SER A 56 -23.22 14.06 -16.45
CA SER A 56 -21.86 14.34 -15.94
C SER A 56 -20.64 13.43 -16.26
N TYR A 57 -20.70 12.45 -17.16
CA TYR A 57 -19.56 11.56 -17.46
C TYR A 57 -19.12 11.47 -18.92
N ASN A 58 -19.90 12.01 -19.86
CA ASN A 58 -19.36 12.47 -21.13
C ASN A 58 -19.22 14.00 -21.04
N GLU A 59 -17.99 14.49 -20.84
CA GLU A 59 -17.62 15.78 -21.43
C GLU A 59 -17.56 15.54 -22.94
N THR A 60 -18.61 15.96 -23.65
CA THR A 60 -18.74 15.79 -25.11
C THR A 60 -17.64 16.50 -25.89
N ASP A 61 -16.95 17.43 -25.22
CA ASP A 61 -15.69 18.04 -25.60
C ASP A 61 -15.03 18.49 -24.27
N PRO A 62 -13.85 17.98 -23.89
CA PRO A 62 -13.17 18.37 -22.64
C PRO A 62 -12.57 19.80 -22.71
N TRP A 63 -12.44 20.38 -23.92
CA TRP A 63 -11.99 21.76 -24.13
C TRP A 63 -13.15 22.77 -24.14
N ARG A 64 -14.41 22.33 -24.13
CA ARG A 64 -15.62 23.16 -24.24
C ARG A 64 -15.65 24.39 -23.35
N ASP A 65 -15.19 24.24 -22.09
CA ASP A 65 -15.15 25.30 -21.07
C ASP A 65 -13.71 25.64 -20.67
N ALA A 66 -12.72 25.30 -21.49
CA ALA A 66 -11.29 25.48 -21.21
C ALA A 66 -10.80 26.85 -21.68
N ILE A 67 -10.04 27.55 -20.81
CA ILE A 67 -9.49 28.86 -21.11
C ILE A 67 -8.09 28.68 -21.74
N PRO A 68 -7.76 29.27 -22.90
CA PRO A 68 -6.41 29.16 -23.48
C PRO A 68 -5.34 29.65 -22.50
N LEU A 69 -4.27 28.89 -22.29
CA LEU A 69 -3.20 29.20 -21.32
C LEU A 69 -2.53 30.55 -21.60
N GLY A 70 -2.31 30.89 -22.87
CA GLY A 70 -1.75 32.17 -23.32
C GLY A 70 -0.29 32.06 -23.76
N ASP A 71 0.00 32.74 -24.86
CA ASP A 71 1.10 32.39 -25.77
C ASP A 71 2.49 32.52 -25.13
N LYS A 72 2.71 33.53 -24.27
CA LYS A 72 3.98 33.67 -23.54
C LYS A 72 4.28 32.48 -22.62
N ILE A 73 3.24 32.00 -21.92
CA ILE A 73 3.36 30.84 -21.02
C ILE A 73 3.54 29.57 -21.85
N THR A 74 2.72 29.40 -22.90
CA THR A 74 2.82 28.26 -23.82
C THR A 74 4.23 28.16 -24.44
N ASN A 75 4.78 29.27 -24.95
CA ASN A 75 6.11 29.33 -25.54
C ASN A 75 7.22 29.06 -24.52
N TYR A 76 7.09 29.55 -23.28
CA TYR A 76 8.01 29.26 -22.20
C TYR A 76 8.06 27.76 -21.87
N ILE A 77 6.91 27.08 -21.78
CA ILE A 77 6.85 25.64 -21.50
C ILE A 77 7.35 24.82 -22.69
N ASN A 78 6.94 25.17 -23.92
CA ASN A 78 7.44 24.53 -25.14
C ASN A 78 8.97 24.66 -25.26
N GLY A 79 9.56 25.78 -24.86
CA GLY A 79 11.02 25.97 -24.82
C GLY A 79 11.76 25.16 -23.73
N LEU A 80 11.08 24.70 -22.68
CA LEU A 80 11.66 23.81 -21.66
C LEU A 80 11.63 22.33 -22.07
N LEU A 81 10.64 21.94 -22.88
CA LEU A 81 10.40 20.57 -23.34
C LEU A 81 11.10 20.28 -24.68
N SER A 82 10.95 21.16 -25.68
CA SER A 82 11.40 20.95 -27.06
C SER A 82 12.89 21.30 -27.25
N LYS A 83 13.78 20.53 -26.60
CA LYS A 83 15.24 20.60 -26.74
C LYS A 83 15.72 20.01 -28.07
N ASP A 84 17.01 20.08 -28.38
CA ASP A 84 17.53 19.49 -29.63
C ASP A 84 17.33 17.96 -29.66
N LEU A 85 16.47 17.49 -30.58
CA LEU A 85 16.09 16.10 -30.78
C LEU A 85 17.14 15.30 -31.59
N ALA A 86 18.20 15.93 -32.09
CA ALA A 86 19.35 15.21 -32.65
C ALA A 86 20.20 14.50 -31.57
N GLN A 87 20.02 14.88 -30.29
CA GLN A 87 20.70 14.30 -29.12
C GLN A 87 19.81 13.24 -28.45
N PRO A 88 20.21 11.94 -28.41
CA PRO A 88 19.39 10.86 -27.85
C PRO A 88 18.94 11.06 -26.40
N GLU A 89 19.75 11.73 -25.58
CA GLU A 89 19.44 12.05 -24.18
C GLU A 89 18.21 12.96 -24.03
N ASN A 90 17.89 13.78 -25.04
CA ASN A 90 16.76 14.71 -25.01
C ASN A 90 15.41 14.05 -25.36
N LEU A 91 15.35 12.79 -25.83
CA LEU A 91 14.09 12.08 -26.11
C LEU A 91 13.13 12.12 -24.90
N ASN A 92 13.66 11.95 -23.69
CA ASN A 92 12.88 11.99 -22.45
C ASN A 92 12.32 13.39 -22.07
N THR A 93 12.61 14.43 -22.86
CA THR A 93 12.04 15.78 -22.71
C THR A 93 10.90 16.08 -23.70
N TYR A 94 10.64 15.17 -24.64
CA TYR A 94 9.54 15.24 -25.60
C TYR A 94 8.31 14.46 -25.13
N VAL A 95 7.15 14.84 -25.66
CA VAL A 95 5.86 14.19 -25.40
C VAL A 95 5.64 13.10 -26.44
N HIS A 96 5.74 11.84 -26.04
CA HIS A 96 5.52 10.67 -26.91
C HIS A 96 4.02 10.46 -27.17
N PHE A 97 3.71 9.77 -28.27
CA PHE A 97 2.34 9.51 -28.70
C PHE A 97 2.20 8.09 -29.26
N THR A 98 1.00 7.51 -29.12
CA THR A 98 0.64 6.25 -29.76
C THR A 98 -0.11 6.53 -31.05
N LEU A 99 0.43 6.04 -32.17
CA LEU A 99 -0.21 6.08 -33.50
C LEU A 99 -1.16 4.90 -33.65
N SER A 100 -2.35 5.10 -34.20
CA SER A 100 -3.26 3.99 -34.50
C SER A 100 -2.93 3.28 -35.83
N GLU A 101 -3.10 1.96 -35.86
CA GLU A 101 -3.17 1.17 -37.10
C GLU A 101 -4.43 1.46 -37.94
N LYS A 102 -5.40 2.21 -37.38
CA LYS A 102 -6.64 2.60 -38.06
C LYS A 102 -6.66 4.12 -38.22
N PRO A 103 -6.70 4.67 -39.44
CA PRO A 103 -6.66 6.13 -39.68
C PRO A 103 -7.92 6.89 -39.22
N THR A 104 -8.88 6.20 -38.59
CA THR A 104 -10.11 6.77 -38.03
C THR A 104 -10.13 6.77 -36.49
N ILE A 105 -8.99 6.55 -35.83
CA ILE A 105 -8.85 6.57 -34.38
C ILE A 105 -7.83 7.65 -34.00
N ASP A 106 -8.26 8.56 -33.13
CA ASP A 106 -7.42 9.64 -32.60
C ASP A 106 -6.13 9.12 -31.96
N ASN A 107 -5.00 9.74 -32.33
CA ASN A 107 -3.67 9.52 -31.76
C ASN A 107 -3.50 10.34 -30.46
N TYR A 108 -2.81 9.79 -29.46
CA TYR A 108 -2.81 10.33 -28.09
C TYR A 108 -1.51 10.05 -27.34
N ALA A 109 -1.22 10.86 -26.31
CA ALA A 109 -0.15 10.58 -25.35
C ALA A 109 -0.64 9.69 -24.20
N ASN A 110 0.29 8.97 -23.57
CA ASN A 110 0.01 8.09 -22.43
C ASN A 110 0.35 8.76 -21.09
N SER A 111 0.14 8.05 -19.99
CA SER A 111 0.33 8.59 -18.64
C SER A 111 1.76 9.07 -18.35
N LYS A 112 2.80 8.42 -18.90
CA LYS A 112 4.20 8.81 -18.66
C LYS A 112 4.51 10.21 -19.20
N ASP A 113 3.98 10.54 -20.37
CA ASP A 113 4.15 11.85 -21.00
C ASP A 113 3.37 12.96 -20.28
N THR A 114 2.30 12.59 -19.54
CA THR A 114 1.64 13.54 -18.63
C THR A 114 2.43 13.82 -17.36
N ASP A 115 3.21 12.85 -16.86
CA ASP A 115 4.12 13.09 -15.74
C ASP A 115 5.14 14.18 -16.12
N LEU A 116 5.70 14.12 -17.33
CA LEU A 116 6.62 15.12 -17.88
C LEU A 116 6.00 16.54 -17.89
N ILE A 117 4.84 16.71 -18.54
CA ILE A 117 4.15 18.01 -18.63
C ILE A 117 3.78 18.54 -17.23
N ARG A 118 3.22 17.67 -16.37
CA ARG A 118 2.89 18.02 -14.98
C ARG A 118 4.13 18.49 -14.23
N ASN A 119 5.23 17.76 -14.31
CA ASN A 119 6.45 18.07 -13.56
C ASN A 119 7.02 19.43 -13.98
N VAL A 120 6.93 19.83 -15.25
CA VAL A 120 7.34 21.18 -15.69
C VAL A 120 6.41 22.27 -15.11
N PHE A 121 5.09 22.09 -15.13
CA PHE A 121 4.16 23.03 -14.49
C PHE A 121 4.27 23.07 -12.94
N GLN A 122 4.84 22.04 -12.33
CA GLN A 122 5.10 22.00 -10.89
C GLN A 122 6.45 22.60 -10.48
N THR A 123 7.47 22.53 -11.34
CA THR A 123 8.85 22.94 -11.00
C THR A 123 9.25 24.29 -11.58
N SER A 124 8.81 24.64 -12.80
CA SER A 124 9.16 25.93 -13.45
C SER A 124 8.38 27.12 -12.87
N ASP A 125 8.92 28.33 -13.08
CA ASP A 125 8.28 29.61 -12.69
C ASP A 125 7.39 30.17 -13.82
N TRP A 126 6.66 29.30 -14.52
CA TRP A 126 5.79 29.62 -15.66
C TRP A 126 4.77 30.74 -15.42
N ILE A 127 4.38 30.93 -14.16
CA ILE A 127 3.49 31.99 -13.69
C ILE A 127 4.08 33.38 -13.97
N SER A 128 5.42 33.51 -13.90
CA SER A 128 6.12 34.78 -14.16
C SER A 128 6.11 35.20 -15.63
N ALA A 129 5.88 34.28 -16.57
CA ALA A 129 5.90 34.57 -18.00
C ALA A 129 4.71 35.44 -18.47
N ASP A 130 3.56 35.33 -17.81
CA ASP A 130 2.45 36.28 -17.97
C ASP A 130 1.52 36.31 -16.74
N LEU A 131 1.88 37.15 -15.75
CA LEU A 131 1.12 37.32 -14.51
C LEU A 131 -0.34 37.74 -14.79
N THR A 132 -0.55 38.70 -15.71
CA THR A 132 -1.87 39.21 -16.11
C THR A 132 -2.77 38.10 -16.64
N LYS A 133 -2.21 37.20 -17.45
CA LYS A 133 -2.92 36.03 -17.98
C LYS A 133 -3.25 35.03 -16.86
N VAL A 134 -2.35 34.81 -15.90
CA VAL A 134 -2.63 33.98 -14.72
C VAL A 134 -3.74 34.58 -13.84
N GLU A 135 -3.79 35.90 -13.66
CA GLU A 135 -4.90 36.55 -12.95
C GLU A 135 -6.25 36.33 -13.65
N ALA A 136 -6.28 36.40 -14.99
CA ALA A 136 -7.48 36.06 -15.77
C ALA A 136 -7.88 34.57 -15.63
N LEU A 137 -6.89 33.66 -15.53
CA LEU A 137 -7.15 32.25 -15.21
C LEU A 137 -7.71 32.09 -13.79
N LEU A 138 -7.24 32.85 -12.80
CA LEU A 138 -7.71 32.77 -11.41
C LEU A 138 -9.05 33.50 -11.17
N ALA A 139 -9.46 34.43 -12.04
CA ALA A 139 -10.69 35.21 -11.87
C ALA A 139 -11.93 34.32 -11.61
N GLY A 140 -12.64 34.58 -10.52
CA GLY A 140 -13.82 33.80 -10.11
C GLY A 140 -13.56 32.49 -9.35
N THR A 141 -12.30 32.03 -9.23
CA THR A 141 -11.96 30.82 -8.44
C THR A 141 -11.93 31.06 -6.92
N GLY A 142 -11.87 32.32 -6.49
CA GLY A 142 -11.63 32.70 -5.09
C GLY A 142 -10.16 32.70 -4.66
N ALA A 143 -9.23 32.34 -5.56
CA ALA A 143 -7.79 32.56 -5.38
C ALA A 143 -7.37 33.93 -5.96
N LYS A 144 -6.30 34.52 -5.40
CA LYS A 144 -5.64 35.74 -5.89
C LYS A 144 -4.15 35.48 -6.11
N LEU A 145 -3.53 36.16 -7.07
CA LEU A 145 -2.09 36.06 -7.32
C LEU A 145 -1.29 36.81 -6.25
N SER A 146 -0.09 36.33 -5.94
CA SER A 146 0.83 36.88 -4.94
C SER A 146 2.27 36.51 -5.31
N GLY A 147 2.85 37.26 -6.26
CA GLY A 147 4.11 36.88 -6.92
C GLY A 147 3.90 35.62 -7.78
N THR A 148 4.81 34.66 -7.68
CA THR A 148 4.70 33.34 -8.34
C THR A 148 3.83 32.33 -7.58
N ASN A 149 3.15 32.75 -6.49
CA ASN A 149 2.22 31.92 -5.72
C ASN A 149 0.81 32.51 -5.74
N ILE A 150 -0.17 31.75 -5.23
CA ILE A 150 -1.54 32.23 -5.04
C ILE A 150 -1.91 32.25 -3.55
N ILE A 151 -2.78 33.17 -3.16
CA ILE A 151 -3.47 33.15 -1.87
C ILE A 151 -4.89 32.62 -2.12
N TYR A 152 -5.22 31.50 -1.48
CA TYR A 152 -6.54 30.89 -1.53
C TYR A 152 -7.05 30.64 -0.10
N LYS A 153 -8.24 31.17 0.22
CA LYS A 153 -8.86 31.10 1.56
C LYS A 153 -7.95 31.56 2.72
N GLY A 154 -7.02 32.49 2.45
CA GLY A 154 -6.08 33.04 3.44
C GLY A 154 -4.75 32.29 3.56
N SER A 155 -4.56 31.18 2.86
CA SER A 155 -3.29 30.43 2.81
C SER A 155 -2.56 30.67 1.49
N GLN A 156 -1.23 30.81 1.55
CA GLN A 156 -0.38 30.82 0.36
C GLN A 156 -0.18 29.39 -0.16
N MET A 157 -0.32 29.18 -1.47
CA MET A 157 -0.25 27.89 -2.16
C MET A 157 0.45 28.07 -3.51
N LYS A 158 1.08 27.01 -4.03
CA LYS A 158 1.62 27.01 -5.41
C LYS A 158 0.51 26.68 -6.40
N LEU A 159 0.41 27.44 -7.49
CA LEU A 159 -0.49 27.14 -8.60
C LEU A 159 0.20 26.16 -9.57
N THR A 160 -0.53 25.14 -10.04
CA THR A 160 -0.04 24.20 -11.05
C THR A 160 -1.17 23.72 -11.96
N LEU A 161 -0.79 23.11 -13.08
CA LEU A 161 -1.70 22.52 -14.07
C LEU A 161 -1.50 21.00 -14.12
N LEU A 162 -2.60 20.24 -14.20
CA LEU A 162 -2.58 18.77 -14.27
C LEU A 162 -3.25 18.27 -15.56
N PRO A 163 -2.63 17.40 -16.37
CA PRO A 163 -3.28 16.81 -17.55
C PRO A 163 -4.48 15.93 -17.20
N ARG A 164 -5.56 16.05 -17.99
CA ARG A 164 -6.82 15.33 -17.80
C ARG A 164 -7.00 14.20 -18.81
N VAL A 165 -7.58 13.07 -18.37
CA VAL A 165 -7.99 11.96 -19.24
C VAL A 165 -9.05 12.42 -20.23
N LEU A 166 -8.88 12.08 -21.51
CA LEU A 166 -9.77 12.52 -22.60
C LEU A 166 -10.93 11.57 -22.91
N SER A 167 -10.83 10.27 -22.58
CA SER A 167 -11.83 9.26 -22.98
C SER A 167 -12.01 8.11 -21.99
N TYR A 168 -13.21 7.53 -21.96
CA TYR A 168 -13.58 6.31 -21.22
C TYR A 168 -14.38 5.37 -22.13
N PRO A 169 -14.27 4.03 -22.03
CA PRO A 169 -13.48 3.24 -21.08
C PRO A 169 -11.96 3.26 -21.35
N TYR A 170 -11.20 2.93 -20.32
CA TYR A 170 -9.76 2.69 -20.40
C TYR A 170 -9.48 1.39 -21.16
N ASN A 171 -8.87 1.46 -22.34
CA ASN A 171 -8.49 0.27 -23.11
C ASN A 171 -7.30 -0.41 -22.43
N ALA A 172 -7.48 -1.65 -21.96
CA ALA A 172 -6.49 -2.51 -21.28
C ALA A 172 -5.81 -1.95 -20.00
N GLY A 173 -5.92 -0.64 -19.72
CA GLY A 173 -5.22 0.05 -18.63
C GLY A 173 -4.58 1.37 -19.07
N ASP A 174 -4.54 1.67 -20.38
CA ASP A 174 -3.98 2.91 -20.92
C ASP A 174 -5.00 4.05 -20.88
N ASP A 175 -4.80 4.95 -19.93
CA ASP A 175 -5.44 6.26 -19.87
C ASP A 175 -4.97 7.13 -21.06
N LYS A 176 -5.92 7.67 -21.84
CA LYS A 176 -5.63 8.59 -22.95
C LYS A 176 -5.50 10.04 -22.48
N TYR A 177 -4.40 10.70 -22.82
CA TYR A 177 -4.16 12.11 -22.49
C TYR A 177 -3.59 12.86 -23.71
N GLY A 178 -4.04 14.08 -23.97
CA GLY A 178 -3.55 14.89 -25.09
C GLY A 178 -3.97 14.35 -26.47
N LEU A 179 -4.59 15.19 -27.29
CA LEU A 179 -4.93 14.84 -28.67
C LEU A 179 -3.79 15.26 -29.60
N MET A 180 -3.20 14.30 -30.31
CA MET A 180 -2.11 14.54 -31.25
C MET A 180 -2.64 14.99 -32.60
N TYR A 181 -2.10 16.10 -33.10
CA TYR A 181 -2.27 16.61 -34.46
C TYR A 181 -0.92 16.53 -35.17
N LEU A 182 -0.87 15.83 -36.31
CA LEU A 182 0.31 15.77 -37.17
C LEU A 182 0.13 16.72 -38.34
N ASP A 183 1.07 17.63 -38.55
CA ASP A 183 1.16 18.37 -39.81
C ASP A 183 1.93 17.55 -40.83
N THR A 184 1.24 17.21 -41.92
CA THR A 184 1.78 16.45 -43.05
C THR A 184 2.05 17.33 -44.28
N SER A 185 2.05 18.66 -44.13
CA SER A 185 2.31 19.62 -45.22
C SER A 185 3.65 19.38 -45.93
N ALA A 186 4.70 19.07 -45.16
CA ALA A 186 6.03 18.70 -45.64
C ALA A 186 6.28 17.18 -45.68
N ALA A 187 5.25 16.34 -45.51
CA ALA A 187 5.41 14.88 -45.37
C ALA A 187 6.18 14.23 -46.52
N LYS A 188 6.01 14.75 -47.74
CA LYS A 188 6.76 14.30 -48.92
C LYS A 188 8.27 14.48 -48.78
N GLN A 189 8.74 15.48 -48.04
CA GLN A 189 10.16 15.71 -47.79
C GLN A 189 10.73 14.81 -46.68
N GLY A 190 9.91 13.96 -46.07
CA GLY A 190 10.26 13.20 -44.87
C GLY A 190 10.30 14.08 -43.60
N MET A 191 9.71 15.28 -43.66
CA MET A 191 9.75 16.29 -42.62
C MET A 191 8.34 16.56 -42.08
N PHE A 192 8.21 16.64 -40.76
CA PHE A 192 6.94 16.70 -40.05
C PHE A 192 6.99 17.71 -38.91
N SER A 193 5.85 18.25 -38.50
CA SER A 193 5.70 18.74 -37.13
C SER A 193 4.49 18.07 -36.50
N TYR A 194 4.50 17.93 -35.18
CA TYR A 194 3.29 17.55 -34.45
C TYR A 194 3.04 18.50 -33.30
N LYS A 195 1.76 18.61 -32.95
CA LYS A 195 1.24 19.46 -31.89
C LYS A 195 0.30 18.60 -31.05
N MET A 196 0.30 18.80 -29.74
CA MET A 196 -0.55 18.02 -28.83
C MET A 196 -1.39 18.94 -27.97
N ARG A 197 -2.71 18.84 -28.13
CA ARG A 197 -3.68 19.63 -27.39
C ARG A 197 -4.04 18.91 -26.10
N PHE A 198 -3.77 19.52 -24.96
CA PHE A 198 -4.13 19.00 -23.64
C PHE A 198 -5.25 19.81 -23.01
N ALA A 199 -6.21 19.12 -22.40
CA ALA A 199 -7.09 19.71 -21.40
C ALA A 199 -6.37 19.61 -20.05
N LEU A 200 -6.02 20.75 -19.45
CA LEU A 200 -5.35 20.82 -18.15
C LEU A 200 -6.32 21.31 -17.07
N GLU A 201 -6.24 20.77 -15.86
CA GLU A 201 -7.01 21.24 -14.71
C GLU A 201 -6.19 22.21 -13.87
N LEU A 202 -6.79 23.36 -13.53
CA LEU A 202 -6.16 24.41 -12.73
C LEU A 202 -6.28 24.07 -11.24
N VAL A 203 -5.15 23.81 -10.56
CA VAL A 203 -5.15 23.35 -9.16
C VAL A 203 -4.18 24.14 -8.29
N ALA A 204 -4.57 24.37 -7.03
CA ALA A 204 -3.67 24.82 -5.99
C ALA A 204 -2.99 23.61 -5.31
N SER A 205 -1.74 23.75 -4.90
CA SER A 205 -0.97 22.75 -4.16
C SER A 205 -0.38 23.38 -2.89
N ASP A 206 -0.43 22.64 -1.78
CA ASP A 206 0.21 23.01 -0.51
C ASP A 206 1.72 22.72 -0.48
N GLY A 207 2.30 22.17 -1.56
CA GLY A 207 3.69 21.72 -1.62
C GLY A 207 3.92 20.31 -1.05
N ALA A 208 2.95 19.74 -0.34
CA ALA A 208 2.98 18.39 0.22
C ALA A 208 2.20 17.37 -0.64
N ASN A 209 2.02 17.66 -1.94
CA ASN A 209 1.19 16.91 -2.90
C ASN A 209 -0.31 16.81 -2.54
N ASN A 210 -0.86 17.67 -1.69
CA ASN A 210 -2.32 17.80 -1.57
C ASN A 210 -2.82 18.84 -2.58
N TYR A 211 -3.56 18.37 -3.59
CA TYR A 211 -4.10 19.20 -4.67
C TYR A 211 -5.55 19.64 -4.39
N ILE A 212 -5.84 20.92 -4.63
CA ILE A 212 -7.17 21.51 -4.58
C ILE A 212 -7.54 22.00 -5.97
N ASP A 213 -8.49 21.30 -6.59
CA ASP A 213 -9.11 21.67 -7.87
C ASP A 213 -9.87 23.01 -7.75
N LEU A 214 -9.45 24.00 -8.54
CA LEU A 214 -10.02 25.36 -8.59
C LEU A 214 -11.20 25.48 -9.57
N LYS A 215 -11.68 24.36 -10.12
CA LYS A 215 -12.85 24.24 -11.00
C LYS A 215 -12.77 25.05 -12.28
N LYS A 216 -11.57 25.15 -12.85
CA LYS A 216 -11.32 25.66 -14.21
C LYS A 216 -10.46 24.69 -15.01
N ARG A 217 -10.79 24.58 -16.30
CA ARG A 217 -9.96 23.90 -17.30
C ARG A 217 -9.16 24.93 -18.11
N VAL A 218 -8.02 24.50 -18.61
CA VAL A 218 -7.09 25.27 -19.42
C VAL A 218 -6.79 24.52 -20.71
N ASP A 219 -6.87 25.21 -21.84
CA ASP A 219 -6.47 24.68 -23.14
C ASP A 219 -4.98 24.98 -23.37
N TYR A 220 -4.19 23.94 -23.61
CA TYR A 220 -2.74 24.01 -23.77
C TYR A 220 -2.30 23.25 -25.01
N TRP A 221 -1.50 23.90 -25.84
CA TRP A 221 -0.90 23.33 -27.03
C TRP A 221 0.60 23.13 -26.79
N TYR A 222 0.99 21.87 -26.61
CA TYR A 222 2.39 21.49 -26.75
C TYR A 222 2.74 21.54 -28.24
N GLU A 223 3.75 22.33 -28.61
CA GLU A 223 4.17 22.52 -30.00
C GLU A 223 5.69 22.44 -30.12
N ILE A 224 6.17 21.71 -31.13
CA ILE A 224 7.59 21.72 -31.51
C ILE A 224 7.79 22.89 -32.48
N PRO A 225 8.77 23.79 -32.25
CA PRO A 225 8.97 24.99 -33.08
C PRO A 225 9.63 24.71 -34.44
N HIS A 226 10.01 23.46 -34.72
CA HIS A 226 10.84 23.04 -35.85
C HIS A 226 10.30 21.75 -36.49
N LEU A 227 10.63 21.52 -37.76
CA LEU A 227 10.33 20.27 -38.44
C LEU A 227 11.31 19.17 -37.99
N ILE A 228 10.80 17.96 -37.77
CA ILE A 228 11.54 16.76 -37.39
C ILE A 228 11.48 15.71 -38.51
N THR A 229 12.48 14.83 -38.58
CA THR A 229 12.55 13.75 -39.58
C THR A 229 11.59 12.61 -39.26
N ILE A 230 11.30 11.73 -40.23
CA ILE A 230 10.59 10.46 -39.97
C ILE A 230 11.31 9.62 -38.91
N ALA A 231 12.64 9.56 -38.92
CA ALA A 231 13.40 8.77 -37.94
C ALA A 231 13.21 9.29 -36.50
N GLN A 232 13.17 10.61 -36.32
CA GLN A 232 12.84 11.26 -35.05
C GLN A 232 11.37 11.03 -34.66
N LEU A 233 10.44 11.23 -35.59
CA LEU A 233 8.99 11.04 -35.38
C LEU A 233 8.63 9.60 -34.99
N LEU A 234 9.30 8.59 -35.59
CA LEU A 234 9.11 7.18 -35.24
C LEU A 234 9.70 6.83 -33.87
N ASN A 235 10.83 7.42 -33.47
CA ASN A 235 11.38 7.22 -32.12
C ASN A 235 10.48 7.84 -31.03
N LEU A 236 9.75 8.91 -31.34
CA LEU A 236 8.72 9.49 -30.47
C LEU A 236 7.38 8.72 -30.48
N ALA A 237 7.22 7.72 -31.35
CA ALA A 237 6.02 6.92 -31.47
C ALA A 237 6.05 5.66 -30.57
N ASN A 238 5.22 5.66 -29.54
CA ASN A 238 5.11 4.58 -28.57
C ASN A 238 4.14 3.48 -29.06
N ASN A 239 4.67 2.57 -29.89
CA ASN A 239 4.00 1.38 -30.44
C ASN A 239 4.97 0.20 -30.52
N SER A 240 4.52 -1.02 -30.17
CA SER A 240 5.37 -2.21 -30.11
C SER A 240 6.07 -2.54 -31.44
N GLU A 241 5.36 -2.49 -32.57
CA GLU A 241 5.96 -2.80 -33.88
C GLU A 241 6.92 -1.71 -34.36
N ILE A 242 6.73 -0.44 -33.98
CA ILE A 242 7.68 0.63 -34.30
C ILE A 242 8.95 0.47 -33.47
N GLN A 243 8.81 0.18 -32.16
CA GLN A 243 9.94 -0.06 -31.27
C GLN A 243 10.74 -1.31 -31.70
N LYS A 244 10.06 -2.34 -32.21
CA LYS A 244 10.68 -3.51 -32.85
C LYS A 244 11.39 -3.15 -34.16
N PHE A 245 10.78 -2.37 -35.05
CA PHE A 245 11.45 -1.86 -36.27
C PHE A 245 12.73 -1.05 -35.97
N ILE A 246 12.69 -0.20 -34.94
CA ILE A 246 13.84 0.57 -34.47
C ILE A 246 14.96 -0.37 -33.98
N GLN A 247 14.62 -1.43 -33.25
CA GLN A 247 15.57 -2.43 -32.75
C GLN A 247 16.17 -3.29 -33.88
N ASP A 248 15.33 -3.86 -34.74
CA ASP A 248 15.72 -4.75 -35.84
C ASP A 248 16.63 -4.04 -36.88
N THR A 249 16.36 -2.76 -37.16
CA THR A 249 17.11 -1.96 -38.15
C THR A 249 18.19 -1.05 -37.58
N LYS A 250 18.25 -0.92 -36.24
CA LYS A 250 19.05 0.09 -35.53
C LYS A 250 18.77 1.50 -36.07
N LEU A 251 17.53 1.96 -35.91
CA LEU A 251 17.07 3.26 -36.42
C LEU A 251 17.50 4.42 -35.50
N ASP A 252 18.68 4.98 -35.76
CA ASP A 252 19.18 6.21 -35.13
C ASP A 252 18.32 7.43 -35.52
N LEU A 253 18.24 8.42 -34.63
CA LEU A 253 17.50 9.69 -34.81
C LEU A 253 18.00 10.48 -36.02
N ASN A 254 19.29 10.37 -36.31
CA ASN A 254 19.96 11.02 -37.44
C ASN A 254 19.91 10.18 -38.74
N THR A 255 19.09 9.12 -38.80
CA THR A 255 18.91 8.31 -40.03
C THR A 255 18.28 9.16 -41.13
N THR A 256 18.96 9.31 -42.27
CA THR A 256 18.46 10.08 -43.43
C THR A 256 17.35 9.34 -44.18
N ASN A 257 16.63 10.02 -45.10
CA ASN A 257 15.59 9.41 -45.92
C ASN A 257 16.13 8.23 -46.77
N GLU A 258 17.35 8.33 -47.30
CA GLU A 258 18.01 7.27 -48.07
C GLU A 258 18.37 6.07 -47.20
N GLN A 259 18.85 6.32 -45.97
CA GLN A 259 19.19 5.28 -45.02
C GLN A 259 17.94 4.57 -44.47
N LEU A 260 16.86 5.32 -44.24
CA LEU A 260 15.55 4.78 -43.86
C LEU A 260 14.99 3.90 -44.97
N LEU A 261 15.04 4.36 -46.22
CA LEU A 261 14.66 3.56 -47.39
C LEU A 261 15.46 2.25 -47.45
N SER A 262 16.80 2.31 -47.33
CA SER A 262 17.66 1.11 -47.31
C SER A 262 17.27 0.12 -46.18
N LYS A 263 16.93 0.62 -44.99
CA LYS A 263 16.45 -0.19 -43.86
C LYS A 263 15.08 -0.84 -44.14
N LEU A 264 14.12 -0.10 -44.67
CA LEU A 264 12.78 -0.60 -45.04
C LEU A 264 12.85 -1.68 -46.13
N LEU A 265 13.67 -1.44 -47.17
CA LEU A 265 13.92 -2.39 -48.25
C LEU A 265 14.48 -3.72 -47.73
N LYS A 266 15.45 -3.66 -46.81
CA LYS A 266 16.09 -4.84 -46.23
C LYS A 266 15.15 -5.65 -45.33
N GLN A 267 14.23 -5.01 -44.58
CA GLN A 267 13.39 -5.72 -43.62
C GLN A 267 12.06 -6.23 -44.21
N TYR A 268 11.38 -5.46 -45.06
CA TYR A 268 9.97 -5.72 -45.36
C TYR A 268 9.63 -6.25 -46.75
N TYR A 269 10.57 -6.32 -47.69
CA TYR A 269 10.32 -6.87 -49.03
C TYR A 269 10.83 -8.30 -49.12
N ARG A 270 10.03 -9.22 -49.69
CA ARG A 270 10.27 -10.67 -49.62
C ARG A 270 11.21 -11.16 -50.70
N LEU A 271 12.46 -10.72 -50.56
CA LEU A 271 13.58 -11.04 -51.44
C LEU A 271 14.58 -11.97 -50.74
N ASN A 272 14.09 -12.65 -49.71
CA ASN A 272 14.75 -13.74 -48.99
C ASN A 272 13.63 -14.62 -48.40
N ASN A 273 13.57 -15.88 -48.84
CA ASN A 273 12.81 -16.96 -48.20
C ASN A 273 13.88 -17.98 -47.77
N ASP A 274 13.78 -18.53 -46.56
CA ASP A 274 14.86 -19.28 -45.89
C ASP A 274 15.26 -20.62 -46.56
N ASP A 275 14.69 -20.92 -47.72
CA ASP A 275 14.98 -22.04 -48.63
C ASP A 275 16.30 -21.82 -49.42
N HIS A 276 17.33 -21.43 -48.66
CA HIS A 276 18.78 -21.27 -48.91
C HIS A 276 19.28 -20.77 -50.28
N ASN A 277 20.10 -19.70 -50.22
CA ASN A 277 20.96 -19.11 -51.27
C ASN A 277 20.37 -18.03 -52.20
N GLN A 278 19.27 -17.36 -51.83
CA GLN A 278 18.84 -16.11 -52.48
C GLN A 278 18.87 -14.93 -51.50
N ASN A 279 20.08 -14.48 -51.16
CA ASN A 279 20.25 -13.19 -50.50
C ASN A 279 20.24 -12.08 -51.56
N ILE A 280 19.46 -11.01 -51.35
CA ILE A 280 19.88 -9.69 -51.84
C ILE A 280 21.05 -9.23 -51.01
N ILE A 281 22.14 -8.86 -51.68
CA ILE A 281 23.32 -8.31 -51.03
C ILE A 281 23.53 -6.90 -51.59
N VAL A 282 22.79 -5.96 -50.99
CA VAL A 282 22.89 -4.53 -51.26
C VAL A 282 24.35 -4.09 -51.09
N ASN A 283 24.88 -3.35 -52.07
CA ASN A 283 26.27 -2.90 -52.12
C ASN A 283 27.31 -4.05 -52.05
N GLN A 284 27.04 -5.22 -52.63
CA GLN A 284 28.06 -6.23 -52.94
C GLN A 284 28.49 -6.12 -54.41
N GLU A 285 29.77 -6.38 -54.68
CA GLU A 285 30.28 -6.52 -56.04
C GLU A 285 29.82 -7.83 -56.69
N ILE A 286 29.29 -7.75 -57.91
CA ILE A 286 29.20 -8.94 -58.78
C ILE A 286 30.52 -9.02 -59.54
N THR A 287 31.36 -10.00 -59.24
CA THR A 287 32.55 -10.32 -60.04
C THR A 287 32.20 -11.20 -61.25
N GLY A 288 32.91 -11.01 -62.35
CA GLY A 288 33.00 -11.93 -63.48
C GLY A 288 34.02 -13.05 -63.24
N ILE A 289 34.16 -13.98 -64.18
CA ILE A 289 34.92 -15.25 -64.00
C ILE A 289 36.46 -15.10 -63.82
N ASN A 290 36.98 -13.88 -63.98
CA ASN A 290 38.39 -13.51 -63.83
C ASN A 290 38.61 -12.52 -62.66
N ASP A 291 37.76 -12.57 -61.63
CA ASP A 291 37.74 -11.66 -60.46
C ASP A 291 37.70 -10.16 -60.78
N ARG A 292 37.27 -9.80 -61.99
CA ARG A 292 37.00 -8.40 -62.38
C ARG A 292 35.58 -8.01 -61.99
N PRO A 293 35.33 -6.77 -61.53
CA PRO A 293 33.98 -6.27 -61.30
C PRO A 293 33.15 -6.28 -62.59
N PHE A 294 31.98 -6.90 -62.56
CA PHE A 294 30.91 -6.74 -63.55
C PHE A 294 29.93 -5.64 -63.09
N ALA A 295 29.52 -5.68 -61.82
CA ALA A 295 28.80 -4.59 -61.15
C ALA A 295 29.59 -4.19 -59.88
N PRO A 296 30.43 -3.13 -59.95
CA PRO A 296 31.36 -2.76 -58.89
C PRO A 296 30.69 -2.09 -57.68
N ILE A 297 31.32 -2.19 -56.51
CA ILE A 297 30.97 -1.36 -55.35
C ILE A 297 31.55 0.05 -55.55
N LYS A 298 30.70 1.06 -55.70
CA LYS A 298 31.10 2.47 -55.57
C LYS A 298 31.34 2.77 -54.08
N THR A 299 32.51 3.32 -53.77
CA THR A 299 32.96 3.55 -52.38
C THR A 299 32.24 4.73 -51.70
N ALA A 300 32.29 4.75 -50.36
CA ALA A 300 31.43 5.59 -49.53
C ALA A 300 31.60 7.10 -49.78
N GLY A 301 30.46 7.82 -49.81
CA GLY A 301 30.36 9.24 -50.12
C GLY A 301 29.39 9.57 -51.25
N ALA A 302 28.95 8.56 -52.00
CA ALA A 302 28.03 8.68 -53.12
C ALA A 302 26.58 9.01 -52.69
N SER A 303 25.82 9.69 -53.57
CA SER A 303 24.42 10.05 -53.37
C SER A 303 23.46 8.87 -53.63
N ALA A 304 22.15 9.10 -53.47
CA ALA A 304 21.11 8.12 -53.80
C ALA A 304 21.14 7.66 -55.28
N ASP A 305 21.77 8.44 -56.15
CA ASP A 305 21.86 8.24 -57.61
C ASP A 305 22.82 7.11 -58.03
N ASP A 306 23.72 6.70 -57.12
CA ASP A 306 24.76 5.69 -57.36
C ASP A 306 24.42 4.30 -56.78
N PHE A 307 23.19 4.12 -56.31
CA PHE A 307 22.73 2.89 -55.65
C PHE A 307 22.47 1.76 -56.67
N ALA A 308 23.07 0.59 -56.46
CA ALA A 308 22.84 -0.61 -57.26
C ALA A 308 22.40 -1.79 -56.38
N VAL A 309 21.40 -2.55 -56.84
CA VAL A 309 20.84 -3.69 -56.10
C VAL A 309 21.21 -4.99 -56.80
N ASN A 310 21.94 -5.85 -56.08
CA ASN A 310 22.45 -7.11 -56.62
C ASN A 310 21.73 -8.30 -55.95
N VAL A 311 21.10 -9.13 -56.78
CA VAL A 311 20.21 -10.24 -56.41
C VAL A 311 20.82 -11.55 -56.88
N LEU A 312 21.01 -12.51 -55.98
CA LEU A 312 21.36 -13.90 -56.35
C LEU A 312 20.08 -14.71 -56.57
N TYR A 313 19.94 -15.42 -57.70
CA TYR A 313 18.69 -16.13 -58.04
C TYR A 313 18.89 -17.56 -58.57
N ASP A 314 17.84 -18.38 -58.40
CA ASP A 314 17.75 -19.76 -58.88
C ASP A 314 16.96 -19.86 -60.19
N SER A 315 17.66 -20.10 -61.30
CA SER A 315 17.06 -20.29 -62.64
C SER A 315 16.18 -21.55 -62.76
N ARG A 316 16.11 -22.40 -61.73
CA ARG A 316 15.22 -23.56 -61.66
C ARG A 316 13.93 -23.26 -60.87
N LYS A 317 13.89 -22.16 -60.11
CA LYS A 317 12.71 -21.70 -59.34
C LYS A 317 11.98 -20.51 -60.02
N ILE A 318 12.50 -20.01 -61.15
CA ILE A 318 12.02 -18.82 -61.85
C ILE A 318 11.74 -19.14 -63.32
N ASN A 319 10.47 -19.04 -63.71
CA ASN A 319 9.92 -19.48 -64.99
C ASN A 319 9.38 -18.32 -65.85
N SER A 320 9.47 -17.07 -65.37
CA SER A 320 9.14 -15.85 -66.12
C SER A 320 9.80 -14.61 -65.51
N PHE A 321 9.87 -13.52 -66.29
CA PHE A 321 10.32 -12.22 -65.78
C PHE A 321 9.34 -11.59 -64.79
N ASP A 322 8.04 -11.92 -64.88
CA ASP A 322 7.06 -11.51 -63.88
C ASP A 322 7.38 -12.08 -62.49
N GLN A 323 8.00 -13.27 -62.41
CA GLN A 323 8.47 -13.84 -61.14
C GLN A 323 9.74 -13.16 -60.61
N LEU A 324 10.63 -12.68 -61.50
CA LEU A 324 11.78 -11.84 -61.12
C LEU A 324 11.34 -10.47 -60.59
N GLY A 325 10.22 -9.93 -61.08
CA GLY A 325 9.61 -8.70 -60.59
C GLY A 325 8.74 -8.87 -59.34
N ALA A 326 7.88 -9.89 -59.27
CA ALA A 326 6.84 -10.01 -58.24
C ALA A 326 7.39 -10.09 -56.81
N SER A 327 8.62 -10.57 -56.63
CA SER A 327 9.36 -10.54 -55.36
C SER A 327 9.64 -9.13 -54.84
N LEU A 328 9.77 -8.13 -55.72
CA LEU A 328 9.91 -6.70 -55.40
C LEU A 328 8.55 -5.97 -55.36
N PHE A 329 7.69 -6.20 -56.36
CA PHE A 329 6.46 -5.42 -56.54
C PHE A 329 5.29 -5.88 -55.65
N ASN A 330 5.21 -7.16 -55.27
CA ASN A 330 4.01 -7.74 -54.66
C ASN A 330 4.25 -8.56 -53.38
N ASN A 331 5.46 -9.09 -53.15
CA ASN A 331 5.75 -9.98 -52.02
C ASN A 331 6.44 -9.23 -50.87
N HIS A 332 5.86 -9.31 -49.67
CA HIS A 332 6.34 -8.63 -48.48
C HIS A 332 6.61 -9.61 -47.31
N GLN A 333 7.51 -9.24 -46.39
CA GLN A 333 7.74 -9.99 -45.15
C GLN A 333 6.63 -9.75 -44.13
N ALA A 334 6.50 -10.67 -43.16
CA ALA A 334 5.57 -10.54 -42.05
C ALA A 334 5.82 -9.22 -41.27
N GLY A 335 4.75 -8.45 -41.04
CA GLY A 335 4.81 -7.13 -40.42
C GLY A 335 4.71 -5.95 -41.39
N TYR A 336 4.92 -6.15 -42.71
CA TYR A 336 4.77 -5.09 -43.72
C TYR A 336 3.40 -4.41 -43.62
N ASP A 337 2.29 -5.16 -43.62
CA ASP A 337 0.94 -4.59 -43.57
C ASP A 337 0.67 -3.74 -42.32
N THR A 338 1.37 -3.98 -41.22
CA THR A 338 1.20 -3.23 -39.97
C THR A 338 2.03 -1.94 -40.01
N ILE A 339 3.29 -2.04 -40.43
CA ILE A 339 4.17 -0.88 -40.62
C ILE A 339 3.66 0.04 -41.73
N ALA A 340 3.13 -0.52 -42.83
CA ALA A 340 2.48 0.22 -43.90
C ALA A 340 1.25 0.99 -43.41
N LYS A 341 0.42 0.42 -42.53
CA LYS A 341 -0.71 1.15 -41.90
C LYS A 341 -0.20 2.30 -41.02
N ILE A 342 0.83 2.06 -40.22
CA ILE A 342 1.45 3.10 -39.37
C ILE A 342 2.03 4.24 -40.22
N PHE A 343 2.78 3.92 -41.28
CA PHE A 343 3.33 4.90 -42.22
C PHE A 343 2.21 5.67 -42.94
N ASN A 344 1.15 4.98 -43.40
CA ASN A 344 -0.03 5.63 -43.99
C ASN A 344 -0.78 6.54 -42.98
N THR A 345 -0.84 6.18 -41.69
CA THR A 345 -1.36 7.05 -40.61
C THR A 345 -0.49 8.30 -40.41
N LEU A 346 0.81 8.23 -40.73
CA LEU A 346 1.71 9.38 -40.80
C LEU A 346 1.64 10.14 -42.16
N ASN A 347 0.79 9.72 -43.10
CA ASN A 347 0.78 10.18 -44.49
C ASN A 347 2.13 10.00 -45.21
N VAL A 348 2.92 9.01 -44.77
CA VAL A 348 4.13 8.52 -45.46
C VAL A 348 3.76 7.30 -46.28
N GLN A 349 4.08 7.31 -47.57
CA GLN A 349 3.91 6.14 -48.42
C GLN A 349 5.09 5.17 -48.24
N MET A 350 4.80 3.88 -48.10
CA MET A 350 5.83 2.83 -48.19
C MET A 350 6.46 2.84 -49.60
N PRO A 351 7.74 2.41 -49.76
CA PRO A 351 8.43 2.48 -51.05
C PRO A 351 7.65 1.80 -52.18
N ILE A 352 7.35 2.54 -53.24
CA ILE A 352 6.77 2.01 -54.48
C ILE A 352 7.90 1.76 -55.46
N PHE A 353 7.82 0.62 -56.15
CA PHE A 353 8.67 0.33 -57.30
C PHE A 353 7.83 0.49 -58.58
N SER A 354 8.39 1.14 -59.60
CA SER A 354 7.83 1.11 -60.97
C SER A 354 8.93 0.81 -61.99
N ASN A 355 8.60 0.05 -63.04
CA ASN A 355 9.61 -0.35 -64.03
C ASN A 355 9.84 0.78 -65.05
N VAL A 356 11.09 1.19 -65.24
CA VAL A 356 11.48 2.27 -66.17
C VAL A 356 11.45 1.75 -67.61
N GLY A 357 11.74 0.46 -67.79
CA GLY A 357 11.55 -0.23 -69.06
C GLY A 357 10.09 -0.55 -69.33
N GLY A 358 9.41 0.27 -70.14
CA GLY A 358 8.07 -0.02 -70.63
C GLY A 358 7.99 -1.42 -71.27
N ASN A 359 7.07 -2.24 -70.74
CA ASN A 359 6.82 -3.65 -71.03
C ASN A 359 8.07 -4.55 -71.11
N GLY A 360 8.58 -4.96 -69.94
CA GLY A 360 9.07 -6.32 -69.71
C GLY A 360 10.49 -6.68 -70.17
N GLY A 361 11.18 -5.81 -70.91
CA GLY A 361 12.50 -6.13 -71.47
C GLY A 361 13.65 -6.06 -70.47
N PHE A 362 13.99 -7.18 -69.82
CA PHE A 362 15.25 -7.34 -69.12
C PHE A 362 16.40 -7.48 -70.13
N THR A 363 17.56 -6.89 -69.82
CA THR A 363 18.79 -7.04 -70.62
C THR A 363 19.57 -8.26 -70.15
N ARG A 364 20.01 -9.15 -71.06
CA ARG A 364 20.79 -10.34 -70.71
C ARG A 364 22.27 -10.21 -71.06
N TYR A 365 23.11 -10.59 -70.10
CA TYR A 365 24.56 -10.75 -70.25
C TYR A 365 24.96 -12.20 -69.95
N ASP A 366 25.98 -12.70 -70.62
CA ASP A 366 26.65 -13.97 -70.32
C ASP A 366 27.87 -13.70 -69.43
N LYS A 367 28.11 -14.57 -68.45
CA LYS A 367 29.30 -14.50 -67.58
C LYS A 367 30.53 -15.18 -68.22
N THR A 368 30.35 -15.82 -69.36
CA THR A 368 31.34 -16.60 -70.12
C THR A 368 31.97 -15.76 -71.24
N PRO A 369 33.31 -15.66 -71.36
CA PRO A 369 33.93 -14.87 -72.41
C PRO A 369 33.91 -15.61 -73.76
N VAL A 370 33.20 -15.05 -74.76
CA VAL A 370 33.19 -15.54 -76.15
C VAL A 370 34.49 -15.14 -76.88
N LYS A 371 35.60 -15.73 -76.43
CA LYS A 371 37.01 -15.47 -76.80
C LYS A 371 37.54 -14.04 -76.54
N PRO A 372 38.81 -13.88 -76.14
CA PRO A 372 39.38 -12.57 -75.88
C PRO A 372 39.79 -11.88 -77.19
N ASN A 373 39.30 -10.66 -77.40
CA ASN A 373 40.00 -9.64 -78.17
C ASN A 373 40.59 -8.62 -77.16
N PRO A 374 41.93 -8.45 -77.03
CA PRO A 374 42.53 -7.75 -75.89
C PRO A 374 42.26 -6.24 -75.76
N GLN A 375 41.52 -5.63 -76.69
CA GLN A 375 41.29 -4.18 -76.75
C GLN A 375 39.83 -3.77 -76.51
N ASP A 376 38.89 -4.73 -76.45
CA ASP A 376 37.47 -4.43 -76.26
C ASP A 376 37.13 -4.24 -74.78
N ASN A 377 37.01 -2.97 -74.37
CA ASN A 377 36.53 -2.59 -73.05
C ASN A 377 35.05 -2.94 -72.89
N PHE A 378 34.78 -3.93 -72.03
CA PHE A 378 33.46 -4.48 -71.68
C PHE A 378 32.77 -5.24 -72.83
N GLY A 379 32.32 -6.46 -72.51
CA GLY A 379 31.55 -7.28 -73.45
C GLY A 379 30.19 -6.65 -73.75
N LEU A 380 29.89 -6.43 -75.02
CA LEU A 380 28.59 -5.97 -75.49
C LEU A 380 27.47 -6.95 -75.05
N PRO A 381 26.22 -6.48 -74.85
CA PRO A 381 25.08 -7.37 -74.61
C PRO A 381 24.92 -8.39 -75.75
N MET A 382 24.32 -9.56 -75.46
CA MET A 382 24.13 -10.66 -76.43
C MET A 382 23.06 -10.33 -77.49
N GLY A 383 23.31 -9.32 -78.32
CA GLY A 383 22.28 -8.63 -79.07
C GLY A 383 21.48 -7.68 -78.17
N ALA A 384 20.96 -6.59 -78.74
CA ALA A 384 20.10 -5.64 -78.03
C ALA A 384 18.62 -6.12 -77.99
N GLU A 385 18.40 -7.43 -77.90
CA GLU A 385 17.06 -8.01 -77.83
C GLU A 385 16.56 -7.98 -76.39
N LYS A 386 15.57 -7.12 -76.13
CA LYS A 386 14.78 -7.13 -74.89
C LYS A 386 14.23 -8.53 -74.66
N VAL A 387 14.71 -9.22 -73.63
CA VAL A 387 14.25 -10.58 -73.35
C VAL A 387 12.88 -10.48 -72.67
N ASN A 388 11.82 -10.68 -73.44
CA ASN A 388 10.44 -10.52 -72.96
C ASN A 388 9.89 -11.79 -72.26
N SER A 389 10.61 -12.91 -72.35
CA SER A 389 10.26 -14.17 -71.68
C SER A 389 11.51 -15.01 -71.39
N TYR A 390 11.66 -15.51 -70.17
CA TYR A 390 12.73 -16.42 -69.78
C TYR A 390 12.18 -17.81 -69.51
N GLN A 391 12.65 -18.79 -70.28
CA GLN A 391 12.64 -20.20 -69.90
C GLN A 391 14.10 -20.62 -69.73
N GLY A 392 14.42 -21.24 -68.59
CA GLY A 392 15.79 -21.71 -68.30
C GLY A 392 16.22 -22.78 -69.31
N TYR A 393 17.05 -22.38 -70.27
CA TYR A 393 17.59 -23.25 -71.32
C TYR A 393 18.71 -24.15 -70.77
N ILE A 394 18.83 -25.37 -71.29
CA ILE A 394 19.84 -26.34 -70.84
C ILE A 394 20.31 -27.21 -72.02
N LYS A 395 21.57 -27.66 -71.99
CA LYS A 395 22.29 -28.28 -73.11
C LYS A 395 22.94 -29.62 -72.74
N ASP A 396 23.28 -30.41 -73.77
CA ASP A 396 23.44 -31.86 -73.72
C ASP A 396 24.66 -32.48 -72.98
N LEU A 397 24.36 -33.61 -72.33
CA LEU A 397 25.09 -34.89 -72.21
C LEU A 397 26.53 -34.98 -71.63
N GLY A 398 26.66 -35.82 -70.59
CA GLY A 398 27.90 -36.31 -69.96
C GLY A 398 27.58 -37.00 -68.61
N VAL A 399 28.28 -38.08 -68.22
CA VAL A 399 27.91 -39.01 -67.10
C VAL A 399 29.17 -39.58 -66.42
N GLU A 400 29.17 -40.28 -65.26
CA GLU A 400 28.14 -41.08 -64.55
C GLU A 400 28.17 -40.88 -63.00
N SER A 401 27.08 -41.25 -62.29
CA SER A 401 27.05 -41.89 -60.94
C SER A 401 25.63 -41.88 -60.31
N ASP A 402 25.40 -42.67 -59.25
CA ASP A 402 24.13 -43.27 -58.77
C ASP A 402 22.96 -42.36 -58.29
N ASN A 403 22.80 -41.16 -58.82
CA ASN A 403 21.50 -40.48 -58.87
C ASN A 403 21.09 -40.26 -60.33
N MET A 404 19.81 -40.08 -60.62
CA MET A 404 19.38 -39.68 -61.98
C MET A 404 19.82 -38.24 -62.24
N GLN A 405 21.05 -38.09 -62.71
CA GLN A 405 21.63 -36.79 -63.05
C GLN A 405 21.11 -36.32 -64.40
N ILE A 406 20.73 -35.05 -64.46
CA ILE A 406 20.46 -34.30 -65.68
C ILE A 406 20.89 -32.85 -65.41
N TRP A 407 21.46 -32.20 -66.44
CA TRP A 407 21.74 -30.75 -66.55
C TRP A 407 23.14 -30.25 -66.08
N ASN A 408 23.90 -29.70 -67.03
CA ASN A 408 25.05 -28.81 -66.79
C ASN A 408 24.59 -27.33 -66.64
N SER A 409 25.42 -26.45 -66.05
CA SER A 409 25.09 -25.03 -65.83
C SER A 409 25.63 -24.07 -66.90
N GLU A 410 24.77 -23.16 -67.37
CA GLU A 410 25.17 -21.84 -67.90
C GLU A 410 25.10 -20.75 -66.81
N HIS A 411 25.79 -19.63 -67.00
CA HIS A 411 25.77 -18.47 -66.09
C HIS A 411 25.31 -17.19 -66.79
N GLN A 412 24.05 -16.83 -66.59
CA GLN A 412 23.45 -15.61 -67.16
C GLN A 412 23.27 -14.54 -66.08
N ILE A 413 23.40 -13.26 -66.44
CA ILE A 413 23.05 -12.12 -65.61
C ILE A 413 21.93 -11.35 -66.31
N PHE A 414 20.82 -11.10 -65.60
CA PHE A 414 19.77 -10.22 -66.10
C PHE A 414 19.86 -8.86 -65.42
N HIS A 415 19.64 -7.80 -66.18
CA HIS A 415 19.63 -6.41 -65.72
C HIS A 415 18.28 -5.78 -66.02
N ASN A 416 17.79 -4.98 -65.08
CA ASN A 416 16.64 -4.11 -65.29
C ASN A 416 16.85 -2.77 -64.56
N GLN A 417 16.09 -1.74 -64.95
CA GLN A 417 16.08 -0.43 -64.29
C GLN A 417 14.74 -0.14 -63.64
N VAL A 418 14.77 0.13 -62.33
CA VAL A 418 13.56 0.30 -61.51
C VAL A 418 13.58 1.68 -60.86
N GLN A 419 12.49 2.40 -61.02
CA GLN A 419 12.21 3.64 -60.31
C GLN A 419 11.73 3.27 -58.91
N ILE A 420 12.33 3.85 -57.87
CA ILE A 420 11.91 3.65 -56.47
C ILE A 420 11.38 4.98 -55.96
N ASP A 421 10.06 5.08 -55.88
CA ASP A 421 9.36 6.27 -55.43
C ASP A 421 9.12 6.17 -53.92
N PHE A 422 9.87 6.96 -53.16
CA PHE A 422 9.77 7.09 -51.71
C PHE A 422 10.16 8.52 -51.32
N LEU A 423 9.20 9.28 -50.77
CA LEU A 423 9.39 10.69 -50.41
C LEU A 423 9.85 11.53 -51.62
N ASP A 424 10.38 12.73 -51.39
CA ASP A 424 11.01 13.59 -52.41
C ASP A 424 12.40 13.06 -52.82
N THR A 425 12.76 11.81 -52.49
CA THR A 425 13.91 11.12 -53.10
C THR A 425 13.55 10.72 -54.54
N LYS A 426 13.48 11.73 -55.43
CA LYS A 426 13.33 11.56 -56.87
C LYS A 426 14.58 10.90 -57.45
N ARG A 427 14.68 9.59 -57.24
CA ARG A 427 15.77 8.76 -57.72
C ARG A 427 15.84 8.80 -59.24
N ILE A 428 17.06 8.83 -59.74
CA ILE A 428 17.42 8.34 -61.07
C ILE A 428 17.14 6.82 -61.11
N PRO A 429 16.73 6.24 -62.26
CA PRO A 429 16.50 4.80 -62.42
C PRO A 429 17.57 3.94 -61.74
N THR A 430 17.18 3.16 -60.74
CA THR A 430 18.08 2.31 -59.95
C THR A 430 18.39 1.03 -60.72
N ASP A 431 19.67 0.76 -60.96
CA ASP A 431 20.11 -0.48 -61.61
C ASP A 431 19.93 -1.70 -60.69
N LEU A 432 19.34 -2.75 -61.25
CA LEU A 432 19.01 -3.99 -60.56
C LEU A 432 19.57 -5.18 -61.35
N TYR A 433 20.59 -5.85 -60.80
CA TYR A 433 21.25 -6.99 -61.44
C TYR A 433 20.90 -8.30 -60.73
N TYR A 434 20.41 -9.26 -61.52
CA TYR A 434 20.09 -10.61 -61.10
C TYR A 434 21.17 -11.57 -61.60
N ASN A 435 22.00 -12.07 -60.70
CA ASN A 435 23.15 -12.94 -60.96
C ASN A 435 22.76 -14.41 -60.72
N GLN A 436 22.84 -15.26 -61.75
CA GLN A 436 22.45 -16.66 -61.67
C GLN A 436 23.45 -17.48 -60.83
N GLN A 437 22.97 -18.16 -59.79
CA GLN A 437 23.76 -19.10 -59.01
C GLN A 437 24.09 -20.38 -59.81
N THR A 438 25.25 -20.99 -59.52
CA THR A 438 25.69 -22.29 -60.06
C THR A 438 24.82 -23.44 -59.57
N TYR A 439 24.38 -24.32 -60.47
CA TYR A 439 23.64 -25.55 -60.12
C TYR A 439 24.13 -26.75 -60.91
N THR A 440 24.13 -27.93 -60.26
CA THR A 440 24.69 -29.15 -60.84
C THR A 440 23.66 -30.24 -61.16
N ASN A 441 22.36 -30.07 -60.81
CA ASN A 441 21.27 -31.02 -61.12
C ASN A 441 19.85 -30.43 -60.89
N ARG A 442 18.80 -31.09 -61.42
CA ARG A 442 17.37 -30.94 -61.02
C ARG A 442 16.84 -32.21 -60.35
N ALA A 443 15.82 -32.09 -59.50
CA ALA A 443 15.08 -33.21 -58.89
C ALA A 443 13.59 -32.89 -58.71
N LEU A 444 12.72 -33.91 -58.73
CA LEU A 444 11.28 -33.76 -58.49
C LEU A 444 10.98 -33.72 -56.98
N ASN A 445 10.34 -32.66 -56.49
CA ASN A 445 9.89 -32.55 -55.10
C ASN A 445 8.36 -32.68 -54.97
N LEU A 446 7.89 -33.59 -54.10
CA LEU A 446 6.48 -33.70 -53.72
C LEU A 446 6.08 -32.70 -52.63
N ASP A 447 7.01 -32.28 -51.77
CA ASP A 447 6.71 -31.42 -50.62
C ASP A 447 6.30 -29.99 -51.04
N SER A 448 6.57 -29.63 -52.30
CA SER A 448 6.13 -28.37 -52.91
C SER A 448 4.64 -28.36 -53.31
N TYR A 449 3.94 -29.50 -53.25
CA TYR A 449 2.49 -29.57 -53.46
C TYR A 449 1.73 -29.10 -52.21
N GLN A 450 0.75 -28.21 -52.40
CA GLN A 450 0.02 -27.56 -51.30
C GLN A 450 -1.11 -28.44 -50.74
N TYR A 451 -0.74 -29.56 -50.12
CA TYR A 451 -1.64 -30.59 -49.58
C TYR A 451 -2.80 -30.07 -48.73
N LEU A 452 -2.59 -29.00 -47.95
CA LEU A 452 -3.60 -28.44 -47.05
C LEU A 452 -4.86 -27.96 -47.80
N ASN A 453 -4.69 -27.44 -49.01
CA ASN A 453 -5.79 -26.87 -49.80
C ASN A 453 -6.87 -27.91 -50.16
N ASP A 454 -6.51 -29.19 -50.30
CA ASP A 454 -7.46 -30.27 -50.59
C ASP A 454 -8.36 -30.64 -49.38
N PHE A 455 -8.01 -30.17 -48.16
CA PHE A 455 -8.71 -30.53 -46.91
C PHE A 455 -9.26 -29.33 -46.12
N GLN A 456 -8.78 -28.10 -46.40
CA GLN A 456 -9.06 -26.89 -45.62
C GLN A 456 -10.55 -26.67 -45.31
N THR A 457 -11.44 -26.86 -46.31
CA THR A 457 -12.89 -26.66 -46.15
C THR A 457 -13.51 -27.55 -45.05
N LEU A 458 -12.96 -28.73 -44.81
CA LEU A 458 -13.41 -29.59 -43.71
C LEU A 458 -12.85 -29.11 -42.36
N VAL A 459 -11.56 -28.74 -42.32
CA VAL A 459 -10.88 -28.25 -41.10
C VAL A 459 -11.58 -27.01 -40.54
N ASP A 460 -12.07 -26.13 -41.40
CA ASP A 460 -12.73 -24.90 -40.96
C ASP A 460 -14.16 -25.08 -40.44
N ASN A 461 -14.85 -26.14 -40.85
CA ASN A 461 -16.26 -26.40 -40.52
C ASN A 461 -16.47 -27.47 -39.44
N ILE A 462 -15.43 -27.84 -38.69
CA ILE A 462 -15.53 -28.79 -37.56
C ILE A 462 -16.43 -28.20 -36.45
N GLN A 463 -17.43 -28.97 -36.02
CA GLN A 463 -18.40 -28.56 -35.00
C GLN A 463 -18.12 -29.22 -33.64
N TYR A 464 -18.63 -28.64 -32.55
CA TYR A 464 -18.33 -29.11 -31.19
C TYR A 464 -18.77 -30.57 -30.96
N ASP A 465 -19.89 -30.98 -31.55
CA ASP A 465 -20.46 -32.33 -31.45
C ASP A 465 -19.99 -33.30 -32.57
N ASP A 466 -19.05 -32.89 -33.42
CA ASP A 466 -18.47 -33.80 -34.40
C ASP A 466 -17.74 -34.96 -33.72
N THR A 467 -18.01 -36.19 -34.16
CA THR A 467 -17.30 -37.38 -33.69
C THR A 467 -16.05 -37.63 -34.53
N ASN A 468 -14.99 -38.14 -33.91
CA ASN A 468 -13.73 -38.46 -34.59
C ASN A 468 -13.94 -39.36 -35.82
N ALA A 469 -14.83 -40.35 -35.71
CA ALA A 469 -15.19 -41.24 -36.82
C ALA A 469 -15.91 -40.51 -37.97
N ALA A 470 -16.76 -39.53 -37.67
CA ALA A 470 -17.42 -38.71 -38.69
C ALA A 470 -16.45 -37.71 -39.36
N LEU A 471 -15.40 -37.28 -38.67
CA LEU A 471 -14.32 -36.44 -39.24
C LEU A 471 -13.37 -37.28 -40.11
N ASP A 472 -12.92 -38.45 -39.63
CA ASP A 472 -12.14 -39.43 -40.39
C ASP A 472 -12.87 -39.87 -41.68
N LEU A 473 -14.19 -40.08 -41.62
CA LEU A 473 -15.01 -40.38 -42.79
C LEU A 473 -15.04 -39.22 -43.80
N ARG A 474 -15.23 -37.97 -43.35
CA ARG A 474 -15.22 -36.78 -44.21
C ARG A 474 -13.84 -36.51 -44.82
N LEU A 475 -12.75 -36.73 -44.06
CA LEU A 475 -11.37 -36.68 -44.57
C LEU A 475 -11.15 -37.74 -45.65
N THR A 476 -11.62 -38.97 -45.41
CA THR A 476 -11.55 -40.09 -46.37
C THR A 476 -12.31 -39.78 -47.67
N GLN A 477 -13.46 -39.12 -47.59
CA GLN A 477 -14.26 -38.72 -48.76
C GLN A 477 -13.56 -37.68 -49.67
N LEU A 478 -12.56 -36.95 -49.17
CA LEU A 478 -11.78 -35.99 -49.96
C LEU A 478 -10.61 -36.62 -50.74
N ILE A 479 -10.23 -37.88 -50.42
CA ILE A 479 -9.13 -38.60 -51.08
C ILE A 479 -9.23 -38.61 -52.62
N PRO A 480 -10.39 -38.84 -53.27
CA PRO A 480 -10.47 -38.86 -54.73
C PRO A 480 -10.17 -37.50 -55.37
N MET A 481 -10.55 -36.40 -54.71
CA MET A 481 -10.24 -35.04 -55.17
C MET A 481 -8.75 -34.75 -55.04
N ALA A 482 -8.15 -35.01 -53.87
CA ALA A 482 -6.73 -34.85 -53.64
C ALA A 482 -5.88 -35.71 -54.60
N LYS A 483 -6.29 -36.97 -54.86
CA LYS A 483 -5.63 -37.82 -55.87
C LYS A 483 -5.69 -37.21 -57.27
N ASN A 484 -6.83 -36.65 -57.69
CA ASN A 484 -6.99 -36.02 -59.00
C ASN A 484 -6.11 -34.76 -59.13
N ASN A 485 -6.13 -33.88 -58.11
CA ASN A 485 -5.33 -32.64 -58.10
C ASN A 485 -3.82 -32.92 -58.07
N LEU A 486 -3.35 -33.84 -57.22
CA LEU A 486 -1.95 -34.27 -57.18
C LEU A 486 -1.52 -35.02 -58.44
N THR A 487 -2.41 -35.81 -59.06
CA THR A 487 -2.13 -36.43 -60.36
C THR A 487 -1.91 -35.36 -61.43
N ARG A 488 -2.76 -34.30 -61.47
CA ARG A 488 -2.56 -33.16 -62.37
C ARG A 488 -1.25 -32.41 -62.10
N TYR A 489 -0.88 -32.19 -60.83
CA TYR A 489 0.42 -31.62 -60.47
C TYR A 489 1.59 -32.48 -60.97
N LEU A 490 1.53 -33.80 -60.79
CA LEU A 490 2.57 -34.72 -61.26
C LEU A 490 2.69 -34.70 -62.79
N TRP A 491 1.59 -34.82 -63.53
CA TRP A 491 1.59 -34.70 -65.00
C TRP A 491 2.17 -33.37 -65.46
N ASN A 492 1.78 -32.24 -64.86
CA ASN A 492 2.25 -30.91 -65.24
C ASN A 492 3.74 -30.67 -64.93
N ASN A 493 4.36 -31.45 -64.04
CA ASN A 493 5.79 -31.38 -63.71
C ASN A 493 6.62 -32.51 -64.35
N LEU A 494 6.00 -33.41 -65.13
CA LEU A 494 6.65 -34.55 -65.80
C LEU A 494 6.49 -34.55 -67.33
N ASN A 495 5.42 -33.96 -67.87
CA ASN A 495 5.23 -33.84 -69.31
C ASN A 495 6.05 -32.69 -69.92
N ASP A 496 7.32 -32.94 -70.19
CA ASP A 496 7.96 -32.35 -71.38
C ASP A 496 7.50 -33.17 -72.60
N PRO A 497 6.99 -32.56 -73.69
CA PRO A 497 6.64 -33.27 -74.93
C PRO A 497 7.79 -34.10 -75.55
N ASN A 498 9.04 -33.82 -75.17
CA ASN A 498 10.26 -34.48 -75.65
C ASN A 498 10.85 -35.46 -74.63
N ALA A 499 10.21 -35.67 -73.47
CA ALA A 499 10.66 -36.68 -72.51
C ALA A 499 10.57 -38.11 -73.10
N PRO A 500 11.49 -39.02 -72.75
CA PRO A 500 11.31 -40.45 -72.99
C PRO A 500 9.99 -40.94 -72.40
N ARG A 501 9.24 -41.75 -73.14
CA ARG A 501 7.87 -42.18 -72.78
C ARG A 501 7.83 -43.21 -71.65
N ASP A 502 9.00 -43.68 -71.24
CA ASP A 502 9.28 -44.87 -70.45
C ASP A 502 8.85 -44.75 -68.97
N VAL A 503 8.71 -43.52 -68.44
CA VAL A 503 8.37 -43.26 -67.03
C VAL A 503 6.90 -42.85 -66.89
N ASN A 504 6.08 -43.73 -66.32
CA ASN A 504 4.63 -43.53 -66.19
C ASN A 504 4.15 -43.71 -64.75
N LEU A 505 3.24 -42.85 -64.27
CA LEU A 505 2.59 -43.03 -62.97
C LEU A 505 1.75 -44.33 -62.96
N LYS A 506 2.10 -45.26 -62.07
CA LYS A 506 1.42 -46.55 -61.88
C LYS A 506 0.24 -46.43 -60.92
N GLU A 507 0.47 -45.78 -59.79
CA GLU A 507 -0.43 -45.77 -58.64
C GLU A 507 -0.20 -44.51 -57.81
N LEU A 508 -1.27 -43.92 -57.28
CA LEU A 508 -1.22 -42.86 -56.29
C LEU A 508 -2.09 -43.23 -55.10
N THR A 509 -1.52 -43.26 -53.90
CA THR A 509 -2.18 -43.64 -52.65
C THR A 509 -2.02 -42.53 -51.62
N ILE A 510 -3.15 -42.13 -51.03
CA ILE A 510 -3.28 -41.10 -49.98
C ILE A 510 -4.03 -41.80 -48.85
N SER A 511 -3.48 -41.76 -47.64
CA SER A 511 -3.83 -42.68 -46.56
C SER A 511 -3.29 -42.21 -45.22
N THR A 512 -3.77 -42.71 -44.07
CA THR A 512 -2.97 -42.62 -42.84
C THR A 512 -2.02 -43.81 -42.66
N ASN A 513 -2.41 -45.03 -43.05
CA ASN A 513 -1.57 -46.25 -42.89
C ASN A 513 -1.50 -47.13 -44.16
N GLY A 514 -1.52 -46.55 -45.37
CA GLY A 514 -1.50 -47.30 -46.64
C GLY A 514 -2.85 -47.91 -47.06
N THR A 515 -3.78 -48.14 -46.12
CA THR A 515 -5.21 -48.30 -46.42
C THR A 515 -5.74 -47.03 -47.09
N SER A 516 -6.64 -47.13 -48.08
CA SER A 516 -7.16 -45.95 -48.83
C SER A 516 -8.20 -45.12 -48.05
N GLU A 517 -7.88 -44.82 -46.79
CA GLU A 517 -8.68 -44.09 -45.82
C GLU A 517 -7.78 -43.17 -44.98
N ILE A 518 -8.36 -42.10 -44.45
CA ILE A 518 -7.71 -41.24 -43.46
C ILE A 518 -8.39 -41.49 -42.11
N ARG A 519 -7.66 -42.12 -41.19
CA ARG A 519 -8.11 -42.43 -39.82
C ARG A 519 -7.11 -41.96 -38.77
N GLY A 520 -7.61 -41.50 -37.63
CA GLY A 520 -6.81 -41.14 -36.45
C GLY A 520 -7.14 -39.77 -35.86
N THR A 521 -8.27 -39.15 -36.20
CA THR A 521 -8.71 -37.93 -35.52
C THR A 521 -8.89 -38.20 -34.03
N THR A 522 -8.41 -37.28 -33.21
CA THR A 522 -8.57 -37.29 -31.75
C THR A 522 -9.18 -35.97 -31.30
N ASN A 523 -9.78 -35.95 -30.11
CA ASN A 523 -10.19 -34.71 -29.48
C ASN A 523 -9.83 -34.70 -27.99
N SER A 524 -9.65 -33.50 -27.45
CA SER A 524 -9.46 -33.21 -26.03
C SER A 524 -10.28 -32.00 -25.61
N LEU A 525 -10.37 -31.78 -24.30
CA LEU A 525 -11.05 -30.63 -23.70
C LEU A 525 -10.01 -29.64 -23.15
N ASN A 526 -10.23 -28.35 -23.37
CA ASN A 526 -9.46 -27.27 -22.75
C ASN A 526 -9.78 -27.14 -21.24
N PRO A 527 -9.04 -26.30 -20.48
CA PRO A 527 -9.46 -25.87 -19.15
C PRO A 527 -10.81 -25.14 -19.18
N PRO A 528 -11.64 -25.22 -18.11
CA PRO A 528 -12.93 -24.52 -18.07
C PRO A 528 -12.80 -22.99 -18.07
N VAL A 529 -13.62 -22.34 -18.89
CA VAL A 529 -13.70 -20.88 -19.08
C VAL A 529 -14.90 -20.33 -18.34
N ASN A 530 -14.76 -19.14 -17.72
CA ASN A 530 -15.87 -18.50 -17.03
C ASN A 530 -16.86 -17.89 -18.03
N GLY A 531 -18.15 -18.23 -17.90
CA GLY A 531 -19.20 -17.70 -18.78
C GLY A 531 -19.36 -16.18 -18.78
N GLN A 532 -18.76 -15.43 -17.85
CA GLN A 532 -18.64 -13.98 -17.97
C GLN A 532 -17.93 -13.56 -19.28
N GLU A 533 -16.93 -14.32 -19.74
CA GLU A 533 -16.20 -14.10 -21.01
C GLU A 533 -17.04 -14.49 -22.25
N ARG A 534 -18.12 -15.24 -22.05
CA ARG A 534 -19.09 -15.66 -23.08
C ARG A 534 -20.44 -14.93 -22.95
N GLY A 535 -20.53 -13.90 -22.09
CA GLY A 535 -21.75 -13.11 -21.87
C GLY A 535 -22.83 -13.75 -20.98
N ASN A 536 -22.61 -14.96 -20.46
CA ASN A 536 -23.54 -15.67 -19.57
C ASN A 536 -22.86 -16.06 -18.25
N VAL A 537 -22.94 -15.15 -17.26
CA VAL A 537 -22.29 -15.31 -15.94
C VAL A 537 -22.76 -16.52 -15.13
N ASN A 538 -23.88 -17.14 -15.49
CA ASN A 538 -24.47 -18.29 -14.80
C ASN A 538 -23.88 -19.64 -15.27
N LYS A 539 -23.01 -19.65 -16.29
CA LYS A 539 -22.45 -20.88 -16.88
C LYS A 539 -20.92 -20.97 -16.81
N VAL A 540 -20.44 -22.20 -16.90
CA VAL A 540 -19.04 -22.57 -17.20
C VAL A 540 -19.00 -23.25 -18.58
N TYR A 541 -17.95 -22.99 -19.35
CA TYR A 541 -17.78 -23.48 -20.72
C TYR A 541 -16.48 -24.26 -20.86
N GLN A 542 -16.40 -25.24 -21.76
CA GLN A 542 -15.18 -26.04 -21.94
C GLN A 542 -14.96 -26.38 -23.43
N ASP A 543 -14.20 -25.52 -24.10
CA ASP A 543 -13.94 -25.61 -25.54
C ASP A 543 -13.18 -26.92 -25.90
N ARG A 544 -13.47 -27.50 -27.06
CA ARG A 544 -12.83 -28.73 -27.55
C ARG A 544 -11.66 -28.42 -28.49
N VAL A 545 -10.66 -29.29 -28.49
CA VAL A 545 -9.54 -29.26 -29.44
C VAL A 545 -9.56 -30.56 -30.24
N PHE A 546 -9.80 -30.48 -31.55
CA PHE A 546 -9.70 -31.59 -32.47
C PHE A 546 -8.30 -31.62 -33.09
N THR A 547 -7.60 -32.75 -32.96
CA THR A 547 -6.29 -33.00 -33.57
C THR A 547 -6.44 -34.03 -34.67
N LEU A 548 -6.13 -33.60 -35.89
CA LEU A 548 -6.32 -34.37 -37.13
C LEU A 548 -5.10 -35.26 -37.41
N PRO A 549 -5.28 -36.40 -38.10
CA PRO A 549 -4.19 -37.35 -38.32
C PRO A 549 -3.19 -36.87 -39.38
N LYS A 550 -1.94 -37.36 -39.27
CA LYS A 550 -0.90 -37.18 -40.30
C LYS A 550 -1.20 -38.06 -41.51
N VAL A 551 -1.32 -37.46 -42.69
CA VAL A 551 -1.67 -38.14 -43.94
C VAL A 551 -0.41 -38.46 -44.74
N ASN A 552 -0.21 -39.73 -45.02
CA ASN A 552 0.87 -40.27 -45.84
C ASN A 552 0.45 -40.36 -47.31
N VAL A 553 1.35 -39.94 -48.21
CA VAL A 553 1.17 -39.91 -49.66
C VAL A 553 2.26 -40.73 -50.32
N LYS A 554 1.87 -41.64 -51.21
CA LYS A 554 2.75 -42.50 -51.99
C LYS A 554 2.41 -42.40 -53.48
N ALA A 555 3.36 -41.98 -54.30
CA ALA A 555 3.31 -42.11 -55.75
C ALA A 555 4.25 -43.24 -56.20
N THR A 556 3.73 -44.19 -56.98
CA THR A 556 4.50 -45.30 -57.56
C THR A 556 4.62 -45.06 -59.07
N PHE A 557 5.84 -45.11 -59.61
CA PHE A 557 6.12 -44.94 -61.04
C PHE A 557 6.69 -46.22 -61.64
N TRP A 558 6.38 -46.50 -62.92
CA TRP A 558 7.12 -47.43 -63.75
C TRP A 558 8.42 -46.77 -64.25
N LEU A 559 9.47 -47.56 -64.43
CA LEU A 559 10.78 -47.09 -64.95
C LEU A 559 11.06 -47.52 -66.40
N ASN A 560 10.17 -48.29 -67.03
CA ASN A 560 10.33 -48.78 -68.39
C ASN A 560 8.99 -49.08 -69.07
N ASP A 561 8.96 -49.00 -70.41
CA ASP A 561 7.80 -49.35 -71.25
C ASP A 561 7.29 -50.79 -71.01
N ALA A 562 8.19 -51.71 -70.67
CA ALA A 562 7.86 -53.10 -70.34
C ALA A 562 7.09 -53.26 -69.01
N LYS A 563 7.02 -52.21 -68.17
CA LYS A 563 6.31 -52.19 -66.88
C LYS A 563 6.72 -53.36 -65.96
N THR A 564 8.02 -53.60 -65.88
CA THR A 564 8.60 -54.67 -65.03
C THR A 564 9.25 -54.14 -63.76
N GLN A 565 9.64 -52.86 -63.71
CA GLN A 565 10.29 -52.24 -62.55
C GLN A 565 9.58 -50.97 -62.09
N THR A 566 9.45 -50.78 -60.77
CA THR A 566 8.80 -49.63 -60.16
C THR A 566 9.68 -48.91 -59.16
N LYS A 567 9.51 -47.58 -59.04
CA LYS A 567 10.11 -46.76 -57.97
C LYS A 567 9.02 -46.00 -57.21
N ASP A 568 9.18 -45.92 -55.89
CA ASP A 568 8.29 -45.21 -54.98
C ASP A 568 8.83 -43.80 -54.68
N ILE A 569 7.95 -42.80 -54.62
CA ILE A 569 8.20 -41.52 -53.92
C ILE A 569 7.15 -41.37 -52.81
N LYS A 570 7.58 -40.97 -51.61
CA LYS A 570 6.75 -40.92 -50.40
C LYS A 570 6.95 -39.58 -49.69
N THR A 571 5.87 -38.94 -49.28
CA THR A 571 5.85 -37.79 -48.37
C THR A 571 4.67 -37.90 -47.40
N ALA A 572 4.61 -37.05 -46.38
CA ALA A 572 3.55 -37.11 -45.37
C ALA A 572 3.32 -35.77 -44.65
N PHE A 573 2.10 -35.24 -44.76
CA PHE A 573 1.71 -33.93 -44.24
C PHE A 573 0.84 -34.02 -42.98
N THR A 574 0.99 -33.03 -42.10
CA THR A 574 0.19 -32.90 -40.87
C THR A 574 -0.94 -31.91 -41.11
N LEU A 575 -2.19 -32.30 -40.82
CA LEU A 575 -3.33 -31.38 -40.84
C LEU A 575 -3.38 -30.59 -39.51
N PRO A 576 -3.68 -29.27 -39.53
CA PRO A 576 -3.67 -28.45 -38.33
C PRO A 576 -4.85 -28.77 -37.39
N SER A 577 -4.60 -28.74 -36.08
CA SER A 577 -5.65 -28.89 -35.06
C SER A 577 -6.60 -27.69 -35.02
N LYS A 578 -7.88 -27.94 -34.69
CA LYS A 578 -8.94 -26.93 -34.62
C LYS A 578 -9.49 -26.82 -33.19
N VAL A 579 -9.53 -25.61 -32.63
CA VAL A 579 -10.27 -25.33 -31.39
C VAL A 579 -11.70 -24.95 -31.75
N VAL A 580 -12.68 -25.55 -31.08
CA VAL A 580 -14.11 -25.31 -31.30
C VAL A 580 -14.78 -24.97 -29.98
N LEU A 581 -15.50 -23.85 -29.94
CA LEU A 581 -16.08 -23.33 -28.71
C LEU A 581 -17.28 -24.16 -28.25
N ASP A 582 -17.42 -24.32 -26.94
CA ASP A 582 -18.63 -24.91 -26.35
C ASP A 582 -19.80 -23.92 -26.47
N SER A 583 -20.82 -24.29 -27.25
CA SER A 583 -22.01 -23.47 -27.46
C SER A 583 -23.06 -23.63 -26.35
N ARG A 584 -22.94 -24.65 -25.49
CA ARG A 584 -23.94 -24.99 -24.47
C ARG A 584 -23.59 -24.43 -23.11
N GLY A 585 -22.43 -24.79 -22.58
CA GLY A 585 -22.02 -24.57 -21.19
C GLY A 585 -22.91 -25.29 -20.16
N VAL A 586 -22.35 -25.57 -18.99
CA VAL A 586 -23.09 -26.11 -17.83
C VAL A 586 -23.37 -25.01 -16.81
N ASP A 587 -24.55 -25.06 -16.21
CA ASP A 587 -24.99 -24.10 -15.19
C ASP A 587 -24.19 -24.25 -13.89
N LYS A 588 -23.79 -23.12 -13.30
CA LYS A 588 -23.12 -23.06 -12.00
C LYS A 588 -24.09 -23.49 -10.89
N ASN A 589 -23.57 -23.99 -9.78
CA ASN A 589 -24.40 -24.50 -8.68
C ASN A 589 -24.92 -23.34 -7.81
N ASP A 590 -26.18 -23.37 -7.38
CA ASP A 590 -26.72 -22.30 -6.53
C ASP A 590 -26.20 -22.42 -5.09
N LEU A 591 -25.72 -21.31 -4.52
CA LEU A 591 -25.42 -21.19 -3.09
C LEU A 591 -26.63 -21.47 -2.20
N ASN A 592 -27.85 -21.27 -2.71
CA ASN A 592 -29.10 -21.58 -2.03
C ASN A 592 -29.45 -23.09 -1.97
N THR A 593 -28.53 -23.97 -2.38
CA THR A 593 -28.68 -25.42 -2.17
C THR A 593 -28.83 -25.75 -0.68
N GLN A 594 -29.87 -26.51 -0.32
CA GLN A 594 -30.18 -26.88 1.07
C GLN A 594 -29.00 -27.55 1.80
N TRP A 595 -28.13 -28.25 1.07
CA TRP A 595 -26.91 -28.84 1.64
C TRP A 595 -25.96 -27.78 2.21
N ILE A 596 -25.67 -26.72 1.45
CA ILE A 596 -24.78 -25.62 1.90
C ILE A 596 -25.48 -24.83 3.02
N ALA A 597 -26.77 -24.52 2.84
CA ALA A 597 -27.59 -23.85 3.85
C ALA A 597 -27.53 -24.58 5.21
N ASN A 598 -27.80 -25.89 5.22
CA ASN A 598 -27.81 -26.70 6.43
C ASN A 598 -26.40 -26.93 7.01
N LYS A 599 -25.40 -27.30 6.19
CA LYS A 599 -24.05 -27.57 6.69
C LYS A 599 -23.35 -26.34 7.27
N VAL A 600 -23.55 -25.17 6.68
CA VAL A 600 -23.00 -23.91 7.22
C VAL A 600 -23.75 -23.52 8.49
N LYS A 601 -25.08 -23.62 8.51
CA LYS A 601 -25.91 -23.38 9.71
C LYS A 601 -25.52 -24.30 10.87
N ASP A 602 -25.38 -25.61 10.64
CA ASP A 602 -25.04 -26.63 11.63
C ASP A 602 -23.64 -26.44 12.24
N LYS A 603 -22.69 -25.88 11.47
CA LYS A 603 -21.35 -25.55 11.98
C LYS A 603 -21.39 -24.26 12.78
N ILE A 604 -22.02 -23.20 12.27
CA ILE A 604 -22.12 -21.91 12.95
C ILE A 604 -22.94 -22.01 14.23
N SER A 605 -24.01 -22.82 14.29
CA SER A 605 -24.85 -22.98 15.48
C SER A 605 -24.17 -23.73 16.63
N ARG A 606 -22.98 -24.31 16.41
CA ARG A 606 -22.13 -24.91 17.46
C ARG A 606 -21.15 -23.90 18.06
N GLU A 607 -20.90 -22.79 17.37
CA GLU A 607 -20.06 -21.70 17.86
C GLU A 607 -20.83 -20.89 18.92
N ARG A 608 -20.15 -20.56 20.02
CA ARG A 608 -20.71 -19.72 21.09
C ARG A 608 -20.18 -18.31 20.95
N PHE A 609 -20.98 -17.43 20.35
CA PHE A 609 -20.69 -16.00 20.28
C PHE A 609 -21.34 -15.25 21.43
N SER A 610 -20.59 -14.31 22.03
CA SER A 610 -21.07 -13.45 23.12
C SER A 610 -20.73 -11.98 22.84
N THR A 611 -21.22 -11.08 23.68
CA THR A 611 -20.86 -9.65 23.65
C THR A 611 -19.37 -9.37 23.92
N LEU A 612 -18.58 -10.34 24.39
CA LEU A 612 -17.11 -10.25 24.43
C LEU A 612 -16.42 -10.64 23.10
N THR A 613 -17.18 -11.15 22.12
CA THR A 613 -16.62 -11.51 20.81
C THR A 613 -16.45 -10.25 19.96
N SER A 614 -15.26 -10.05 19.37
CA SER A 614 -15.05 -8.97 18.41
C SER A 614 -15.79 -9.21 17.09
N GLN A 615 -16.26 -8.14 16.45
CA GLN A 615 -16.89 -8.20 15.12
C GLN A 615 -15.96 -8.86 14.10
N TYR A 616 -14.66 -8.55 14.13
CA TYR A 616 -13.65 -9.14 13.25
C TYR A 616 -13.48 -10.66 13.45
N THR A 617 -13.46 -11.13 14.71
CA THR A 617 -13.40 -12.56 15.04
C THR A 617 -14.63 -13.30 14.49
N PHE A 618 -15.82 -12.70 14.66
CA PHE A 618 -17.06 -13.21 14.10
C PHE A 618 -17.02 -13.27 12.58
N GLU A 619 -16.70 -12.17 11.88
CA GLU A 619 -16.66 -12.15 10.41
C GLU A 619 -15.76 -13.25 9.85
N ASN A 620 -14.54 -13.39 10.41
CA ASN A 620 -13.58 -14.38 9.94
C ASN A 620 -14.03 -15.81 10.25
N LYS A 621 -14.68 -16.07 11.38
CA LYS A 621 -15.23 -17.39 11.69
C LYS A 621 -16.37 -17.77 10.73
N ILE A 622 -17.25 -16.82 10.39
CA ILE A 622 -18.30 -17.03 9.38
C ILE A 622 -17.70 -17.29 7.99
N LYS A 623 -16.79 -16.42 7.53
CA LYS A 623 -16.16 -16.51 6.20
C LYS A 623 -15.39 -17.82 6.00
N SER A 624 -14.60 -18.24 6.99
CA SER A 624 -13.87 -19.52 6.96
C SER A 624 -14.78 -20.74 7.05
N THR A 625 -15.82 -20.71 7.90
CA THR A 625 -16.79 -21.82 8.02
C THR A 625 -17.59 -22.00 6.73
N PHE A 626 -17.98 -20.90 6.08
CA PHE A 626 -18.61 -20.92 4.76
C PHE A 626 -17.65 -21.48 3.71
N LEU A 627 -16.44 -20.91 3.56
CA LEU A 627 -15.47 -21.35 2.57
C LEU A 627 -15.19 -22.85 2.69
N ASN A 628 -14.82 -23.32 3.88
CA ASN A 628 -14.52 -24.73 4.11
C ASN A 628 -15.69 -25.64 3.73
N THR A 629 -16.94 -25.19 3.96
CA THR A 629 -18.14 -25.94 3.57
C THR A 629 -18.38 -25.92 2.06
N THR A 630 -18.07 -24.83 1.35
CA THR A 630 -18.09 -24.81 -0.13
C THR A 630 -16.96 -25.65 -0.75
N VAL A 631 -15.80 -25.75 -0.09
CA VAL A 631 -14.68 -26.64 -0.48
C VAL A 631 -15.04 -28.11 -0.21
N GLU A 632 -15.70 -28.42 0.91
CA GLU A 632 -16.26 -29.75 1.17
C GLU A 632 -17.31 -30.14 0.13
N TRP A 633 -18.21 -29.22 -0.24
CA TRP A 633 -19.18 -29.42 -1.32
C TRP A 633 -18.48 -29.70 -2.66
N ALA A 634 -17.52 -28.84 -3.04
CA ALA A 634 -16.74 -28.99 -4.27
C ALA A 634 -15.98 -30.33 -4.34
N ARG A 635 -15.52 -30.86 -3.21
CA ARG A 635 -14.87 -32.19 -3.11
C ARG A 635 -15.86 -33.35 -3.11
N ALA A 636 -17.06 -33.17 -2.57
CA ALA A 636 -18.13 -34.18 -2.59
C ALA A 636 -18.82 -34.29 -3.96
N PHE A 637 -18.80 -33.21 -4.75
CA PHE A 637 -19.36 -33.13 -6.10
C PHE A 637 -18.29 -32.66 -7.11
N PRO A 638 -17.19 -33.42 -7.30
CA PRO A 638 -15.96 -32.98 -7.98
C PRO A 638 -16.07 -32.79 -9.51
N HIS A 639 -17.28 -32.91 -10.05
CA HIS A 639 -17.60 -32.77 -11.47
C HIS A 639 -18.85 -31.89 -11.71
N GLY A 640 -19.20 -31.05 -10.73
CA GLY A 640 -20.47 -30.31 -10.70
C GLY A 640 -21.69 -31.24 -10.60
N THR A 641 -22.88 -30.71 -10.91
CA THR A 641 -24.15 -31.45 -10.82
C THR A 641 -24.41 -32.40 -12.00
N LYS A 642 -23.50 -32.53 -12.97
CA LYS A 642 -23.67 -33.37 -14.18
C LYS A 642 -22.52 -34.29 -14.58
N GLY A 643 -21.32 -34.15 -14.01
CA GLY A 643 -20.19 -35.05 -14.33
C GLY A 643 -19.20 -34.51 -15.38
N GLU A 644 -19.46 -33.35 -15.97
CA GLU A 644 -18.87 -32.97 -17.26
C GLU A 644 -17.58 -32.11 -17.17
N TYR A 645 -17.31 -31.41 -16.05
CA TYR A 645 -16.25 -30.38 -15.95
C TYR A 645 -15.34 -30.59 -14.72
N PRO A 646 -14.03 -30.35 -14.79
CA PRO A 646 -13.15 -30.43 -13.62
C PRO A 646 -13.39 -29.25 -12.66
N VAL A 647 -13.68 -29.56 -11.38
CA VAL A 647 -13.97 -28.57 -10.34
C VAL A 647 -12.69 -27.92 -9.80
N ASN A 648 -12.56 -26.60 -10.01
CA ASN A 648 -11.62 -25.77 -9.25
C ASN A 648 -12.12 -25.61 -7.81
N LEU A 649 -11.25 -25.61 -6.80
CA LEU A 649 -11.69 -25.34 -5.42
C LEU A 649 -12.06 -23.86 -5.25
N PRO A 650 -13.20 -23.53 -4.61
CA PRO A 650 -13.61 -22.15 -4.41
C PRO A 650 -12.68 -21.40 -3.45
N ILE A 651 -12.56 -20.09 -3.63
CA ILE A 651 -11.75 -19.18 -2.81
C ILE A 651 -12.58 -18.03 -2.23
N LEU A 652 -12.10 -17.32 -1.21
CA LEU A 652 -12.86 -16.18 -0.63
C LEU A 652 -13.19 -15.08 -1.66
N ASN A 653 -12.35 -14.90 -2.68
CA ASN A 653 -12.58 -13.93 -3.76
C ASN A 653 -13.71 -14.34 -4.74
N ASP A 654 -14.30 -15.52 -4.58
CA ASP A 654 -15.51 -15.94 -5.30
C ASP A 654 -16.80 -15.42 -4.66
N PHE A 655 -16.73 -14.81 -3.47
CA PHE A 655 -17.90 -14.50 -2.65
C PHE A 655 -17.87 -13.08 -2.07
N ASN A 656 -19.05 -12.46 -1.96
CA ASN A 656 -19.26 -11.27 -1.13
C ASN A 656 -20.10 -11.63 0.11
N PHE A 657 -19.71 -11.12 1.27
CA PHE A 657 -20.37 -11.37 2.56
C PHE A 657 -20.93 -10.05 3.10
N ASP A 658 -22.25 -9.93 3.18
CA ASP A 658 -22.92 -8.79 3.82
C ASP A 658 -23.48 -9.24 5.18
N ILE A 659 -22.90 -8.72 6.28
CA ILE A 659 -23.27 -9.08 7.65
C ILE A 659 -24.22 -8.00 8.20
N THR A 660 -25.44 -8.41 8.57
CA THR A 660 -26.47 -7.54 9.15
C THR A 660 -26.55 -7.77 10.66
N PRO A 661 -26.23 -6.76 11.49
CA PRO A 661 -26.37 -6.84 12.94
C PRO A 661 -27.84 -6.73 13.39
N PRO A 662 -28.19 -7.22 14.60
CA PRO A 662 -29.50 -7.02 15.20
C PRO A 662 -29.72 -5.57 15.65
N ASN A 663 -31.00 -5.22 15.85
CA ASN A 663 -31.38 -4.04 16.62
C ASN A 663 -31.06 -4.28 18.11
N GLY A 664 -30.40 -3.31 18.74
CA GLY A 664 -29.95 -3.35 20.13
C GLY A 664 -28.82 -2.35 20.39
N ARG A 665 -28.42 -2.18 21.65
CA ARG A 665 -27.34 -1.26 22.07
C ARG A 665 -26.03 -1.46 21.30
N ASN A 666 -25.24 -0.39 21.17
CA ASN A 666 -23.88 -0.48 20.64
C ASN A 666 -22.95 -1.13 21.66
N ASN A 667 -21.85 -1.71 21.18
CA ASN A 667 -20.87 -2.43 21.98
C ASN A 667 -19.47 -2.28 21.36
N GLY A 668 -19.11 -1.06 20.99
CA GLY A 668 -17.84 -0.70 20.35
C GLY A 668 -17.52 -1.56 19.13
N ASN A 669 -16.38 -2.24 19.18
CA ASN A 669 -15.90 -3.17 18.15
C ASN A 669 -16.38 -4.62 18.36
N ASN A 670 -17.17 -4.89 19.40
CA ASN A 670 -17.68 -6.21 19.75
C ASN A 670 -19.12 -6.42 19.25
N LEU A 671 -19.61 -7.66 19.36
CA LEU A 671 -20.96 -8.02 18.90
C LEU A 671 -22.06 -7.46 19.82
N LYS A 672 -23.21 -7.15 19.22
CA LYS A 672 -24.45 -6.84 19.91
C LYS A 672 -25.14 -8.12 20.40
N VAL A 673 -26.00 -8.01 21.41
CA VAL A 673 -26.91 -9.11 21.80
C VAL A 673 -27.92 -9.37 20.67
N GLY A 674 -28.24 -10.63 20.40
CA GLY A 674 -29.36 -11.03 19.54
C GLY A 674 -28.96 -11.75 18.25
N ALA A 675 -29.85 -11.69 17.27
CA ALA A 675 -29.81 -12.48 16.04
C ALA A 675 -29.10 -11.75 14.89
N TYR A 676 -27.88 -12.15 14.56
CA TYR A 676 -27.19 -11.72 13.34
C TYR A 676 -27.74 -12.48 12.12
N SER A 677 -27.71 -11.81 10.97
CA SER A 677 -27.99 -12.42 9.65
C SER A 677 -26.83 -12.18 8.70
N VAL A 678 -26.37 -13.21 7.99
CA VAL A 678 -25.28 -13.09 7.01
C VAL A 678 -25.75 -13.53 5.63
N LYS A 679 -25.74 -12.59 4.70
CA LYS A 679 -26.03 -12.82 3.28
C LYS A 679 -24.72 -13.07 2.54
N VAL A 680 -24.65 -14.14 1.76
CA VAL A 680 -23.47 -14.49 0.96
C VAL A 680 -23.87 -14.62 -0.51
N GLN A 681 -23.19 -13.87 -1.38
CA GLN A 681 -23.43 -13.82 -2.82
C GLN A 681 -22.22 -14.36 -3.58
N ALA A 682 -22.44 -15.24 -4.55
CA ALA A 682 -21.41 -15.62 -5.51
C ALA A 682 -21.12 -14.45 -6.47
N LEU A 683 -19.83 -14.17 -6.69
CA LEU A 683 -19.37 -13.21 -7.68
C LEU A 683 -19.29 -13.87 -9.06
N GLY A 684 -19.46 -13.09 -10.13
CA GLY A 684 -19.39 -13.59 -11.51
C GLY A 684 -18.09 -14.32 -11.83
N SER A 685 -17.00 -13.96 -11.15
CA SER A 685 -15.69 -14.62 -11.21
C SER A 685 -15.67 -16.08 -10.72
N SER A 686 -16.61 -16.51 -9.89
CA SER A 686 -16.69 -17.89 -9.43
C SER A 686 -16.99 -18.83 -10.60
N LEU A 687 -16.22 -19.91 -10.73
CA LEU A 687 -16.44 -20.94 -11.75
C LEU A 687 -17.54 -21.94 -11.35
N ASN A 688 -17.71 -22.19 -10.05
CA ASN A 688 -18.53 -23.31 -9.56
C ASN A 688 -19.90 -22.89 -9.04
N PHE A 689 -20.04 -21.63 -8.59
CA PHE A 689 -21.21 -21.16 -7.84
C PHE A 689 -21.86 -19.92 -8.46
N GLN A 690 -23.17 -19.83 -8.28
CA GLN A 690 -23.99 -18.66 -8.59
C GLN A 690 -25.00 -18.39 -7.47
N GLY A 691 -25.79 -17.32 -7.61
CA GLY A 691 -26.89 -17.02 -6.68
C GLY A 691 -26.44 -16.42 -5.35
N VAL A 692 -27.35 -16.53 -4.37
CA VAL A 692 -27.25 -15.90 -3.05
C VAL A 692 -27.86 -16.82 -2.00
N THR A 693 -27.20 -16.96 -0.85
CA THR A 693 -27.73 -17.66 0.33
C THR A 693 -27.71 -16.75 1.55
N THR A 694 -28.54 -17.03 2.55
CA THR A 694 -28.66 -16.17 3.76
C THR A 694 -28.77 -17.01 5.03
N PHE A 695 -27.82 -16.80 5.94
CA PHE A 695 -27.73 -17.45 7.24
C PHE A 695 -28.33 -16.52 8.31
N ALA A 696 -29.64 -16.61 8.51
CA ALA A 696 -30.35 -15.88 9.55
C ALA A 696 -30.22 -16.54 10.94
N ASN A 697 -30.52 -15.76 11.98
CA ASN A 697 -30.65 -16.21 13.37
C ASN A 697 -29.37 -16.79 14.00
N ILE A 698 -28.20 -16.29 13.61
CA ILE A 698 -26.94 -16.59 14.30
C ILE A 698 -26.95 -15.84 15.64
N GLN A 699 -27.08 -16.59 16.74
CA GLN A 699 -27.30 -16.01 18.06
C GLN A 699 -26.01 -15.52 18.72
N VAL A 700 -26.05 -14.30 19.25
CA VAL A 700 -25.05 -13.74 20.17
C VAL A 700 -25.71 -13.53 21.52
N VAL A 701 -25.13 -14.12 22.57
CA VAL A 701 -25.66 -14.01 23.94
C VAL A 701 -24.94 -12.93 24.76
N LYS A 702 -25.58 -12.45 25.83
CA LYS A 702 -24.92 -11.64 26.85
C LYS A 702 -23.76 -12.44 27.47
N ALA A 703 -22.59 -11.82 27.58
CA ALA A 703 -21.45 -12.34 28.34
C ALA A 703 -21.82 -12.54 29.82
N ASN A 704 -21.15 -13.44 30.53
CA ASN A 704 -21.40 -13.66 31.95
C ASN A 704 -20.54 -12.71 32.81
N PHE A 705 -21.03 -12.26 33.96
CA PHE A 705 -20.30 -11.31 34.81
C PHE A 705 -18.96 -11.86 35.33
N ASN A 706 -18.85 -13.18 35.52
CA ASN A 706 -17.61 -13.87 35.89
C ASN A 706 -16.59 -14.03 34.73
N GLU A 707 -16.95 -13.62 33.50
CA GLU A 707 -15.99 -13.51 32.38
C GLU A 707 -15.22 -12.17 32.44
N LEU A 708 -15.69 -11.19 33.23
CA LEU A 708 -14.91 -10.02 33.63
C LEU A 708 -14.11 -10.34 34.90
N SER A 709 -12.78 -10.45 34.76
CA SER A 709 -11.87 -10.57 35.91
C SER A 709 -11.76 -9.22 36.63
N LEU A 710 -12.67 -8.97 37.58
CA LEU A 710 -12.73 -7.73 38.34
C LEU A 710 -11.61 -7.70 39.40
N PRO A 711 -10.88 -6.58 39.56
CA PRO A 711 -9.78 -6.50 40.51
C PRO A 711 -10.28 -6.31 41.95
N MET A 712 -9.57 -6.94 42.88
CA MET A 712 -9.67 -6.69 44.32
C MET A 712 -9.43 -5.19 44.63
N LEU A 713 -10.18 -4.64 45.57
CA LEU A 713 -10.10 -3.24 45.99
C LEU A 713 -9.53 -3.11 47.41
N SER A 714 -8.74 -2.06 47.63
CA SER A 714 -8.23 -1.67 48.96
C SER A 714 -8.72 -0.27 49.31
N MET A 715 -9.24 -0.12 50.53
CA MET A 715 -9.81 1.12 51.08
C MET A 715 -9.27 1.35 52.50
N SER A 716 -9.47 2.56 53.03
CA SER A 716 -9.27 2.89 54.44
C SER A 716 -10.60 2.92 55.20
N THR A 717 -10.55 2.75 56.52
CA THR A 717 -11.67 3.09 57.42
C THR A 717 -12.07 4.57 57.35
N MET A 718 -11.24 5.46 56.81
CA MET A 718 -11.59 6.87 56.56
C MET A 718 -12.38 7.10 55.26
N ASP A 719 -12.49 6.09 54.38
CA ASP A 719 -13.43 6.13 53.26
C ASP A 719 -14.87 5.87 53.75
N THR A 720 -15.87 6.14 52.91
CA THR A 720 -17.30 5.91 53.22
C THR A 720 -17.94 4.86 52.31
N ASN A 721 -19.10 4.35 52.69
CA ASN A 721 -19.89 3.42 51.86
C ASN A 721 -20.21 4.00 50.46
N ALA A 722 -20.55 5.28 50.37
CA ALA A 722 -20.73 5.99 49.10
C ALA A 722 -19.44 6.05 48.25
N ALA A 723 -18.28 6.29 48.89
CA ALA A 723 -16.99 6.28 48.20
C ALA A 723 -16.66 4.88 47.66
N LEU A 724 -16.90 3.83 48.44
CA LEU A 724 -16.74 2.44 48.01
C LEU A 724 -17.68 2.05 46.87
N TYR A 725 -18.97 2.42 46.96
CA TYR A 725 -19.96 2.19 45.90
C TYR A 725 -19.45 2.77 44.56
N LYS A 726 -19.05 4.05 44.58
CA LYS A 726 -18.51 4.73 43.40
C LYS A 726 -17.22 4.06 42.90
N ARG A 727 -16.35 3.60 43.80
CA ARG A 727 -15.09 2.93 43.43
C ARG A 727 -15.30 1.58 42.76
N ILE A 728 -16.28 0.81 43.23
CA ILE A 728 -16.74 -0.44 42.60
C ILE A 728 -17.31 -0.15 41.20
N GLN A 729 -18.20 0.84 41.10
CA GLN A 729 -18.84 1.28 39.84
C GLN A 729 -17.80 1.72 38.79
N GLU A 730 -16.81 2.53 39.17
CA GLU A 730 -15.66 2.91 38.33
C GLU A 730 -14.84 1.69 37.88
N SER A 731 -14.59 0.74 38.79
CA SER A 731 -13.79 -0.45 38.51
C SER A 731 -14.46 -1.36 37.47
N ILE A 732 -15.76 -1.63 37.65
CA ILE A 732 -16.57 -2.44 36.72
C ILE A 732 -16.56 -1.82 35.31
N ILE A 733 -16.86 -0.52 35.20
CA ILE A 733 -16.97 0.16 33.90
C ILE A 733 -15.61 0.22 33.19
N ARG A 734 -14.51 0.41 33.93
CA ARG A 734 -13.15 0.35 33.38
C ARG A 734 -12.82 -1.06 32.88
N THR A 735 -12.90 -2.07 33.74
CA THR A 735 -12.57 -3.46 33.36
C THR A 735 -13.46 -3.97 32.23
N ALA A 736 -14.74 -3.58 32.19
CA ALA A 736 -15.62 -3.87 31.05
C ALA A 736 -15.11 -3.24 29.75
N ARG A 737 -14.78 -1.94 29.76
CA ARG A 737 -14.24 -1.21 28.60
C ARG A 737 -12.92 -1.81 28.11
N ASP A 738 -12.04 -2.20 29.03
CA ASP A 738 -10.74 -2.82 28.72
C ASP A 738 -10.93 -4.20 28.03
N ASN A 739 -12.04 -4.89 28.31
CA ASN A 739 -12.47 -6.12 27.63
C ASN A 739 -13.39 -5.86 26.41
N GLY A 740 -13.56 -4.60 26.00
CA GLY A 740 -14.36 -4.21 24.83
C GLY A 740 -15.89 -4.21 25.05
N LEU A 741 -16.36 -4.23 26.31
CA LEU A 741 -17.77 -4.03 26.64
C LEU A 741 -18.08 -2.57 26.97
N GLU A 742 -19.03 -1.96 26.26
CA GLU A 742 -19.52 -0.61 26.55
C GLU A 742 -20.58 -0.63 27.66
N LEU A 743 -20.21 -1.00 28.91
CA LEU A 743 -21.16 -0.98 30.02
C LEU A 743 -21.48 0.43 30.53
N GLU A 744 -22.76 0.66 30.82
CA GLU A 744 -23.31 1.82 31.53
C GLU A 744 -23.62 1.46 33.00
N THR A 745 -23.84 2.48 33.83
CA THR A 745 -24.15 2.34 35.26
C THR A 745 -25.49 1.65 35.55
N SER A 746 -26.33 1.48 34.53
CA SER A 746 -27.65 0.84 34.54
C SER A 746 -27.61 -0.65 34.17
N ASP A 747 -26.47 -1.15 33.68
CA ASP A 747 -26.29 -2.54 33.25
C ASP A 747 -26.02 -3.51 34.41
N PHE A 748 -25.84 -2.98 35.63
CA PHE A 748 -25.51 -3.74 36.83
C PHE A 748 -26.08 -3.07 38.09
N THR A 749 -26.09 -3.81 39.20
CA THR A 749 -26.50 -3.32 40.52
C THR A 749 -25.55 -3.87 41.57
N ILE A 750 -25.03 -2.98 42.41
CA ILE A 750 -24.17 -3.30 43.55
C ILE A 750 -25.08 -3.56 44.75
N LEU A 751 -24.97 -4.73 45.38
CA LEU A 751 -25.86 -5.15 46.47
C LEU A 751 -25.16 -4.99 47.82
N GLY A 752 -25.89 -4.48 48.81
CA GLY A 752 -25.39 -4.31 50.19
C GLY A 752 -24.68 -2.98 50.47
N LEU A 753 -24.65 -2.04 49.52
CA LEU A 753 -24.14 -0.67 49.71
C LEU A 753 -25.16 0.35 49.19
N ASP A 754 -25.38 1.43 49.94
CA ASP A 754 -26.17 2.59 49.49
C ASP A 754 -25.22 3.68 48.92
N PRO A 755 -25.43 4.17 47.68
CA PRO A 755 -24.58 5.21 47.07
C PRO A 755 -24.61 6.56 47.80
N ASN A 756 -25.53 6.79 48.74
CA ASN A 756 -25.66 8.01 49.52
C ASN A 756 -25.06 7.89 50.92
N ASP A 757 -24.72 6.68 51.38
CA ASP A 757 -24.32 6.46 52.77
C ASP A 757 -22.92 7.02 53.07
N GLN A 758 -22.87 8.00 53.98
CA GLN A 758 -21.64 8.65 54.42
C GLN A 758 -21.03 8.00 55.67
N ASN A 759 -21.58 6.87 56.16
CA ASN A 759 -20.93 6.10 57.21
C ASN A 759 -19.56 5.59 56.73
N HIS A 760 -18.60 5.61 57.66
CA HIS A 760 -17.24 5.14 57.44
C HIS A 760 -17.15 3.61 57.34
N LEU A 761 -16.17 3.13 56.56
CA LEU A 761 -15.98 1.70 56.34
C LEU A 761 -15.47 0.96 57.60
N ILE A 762 -16.07 -0.19 57.89
CA ILE A 762 -15.66 -1.09 58.97
C ILE A 762 -14.42 -1.91 58.53
N PRO A 763 -13.36 -2.01 59.34
CA PRO A 763 -12.13 -2.71 58.96
C PRO A 763 -12.35 -4.22 58.76
N GLY A 764 -11.67 -4.81 57.76
CA GLY A 764 -11.75 -6.24 57.45
C GLY A 764 -11.81 -6.54 55.94
N HIS A 765 -12.16 -7.78 55.60
CA HIS A 765 -12.43 -8.21 54.22
C HIS A 765 -13.94 -8.37 53.99
N GLN A 766 -14.43 -7.88 52.85
CA GLN A 766 -15.84 -7.94 52.47
C GLN A 766 -15.97 -8.32 50.98
N ALA A 767 -16.81 -9.29 50.66
CA ALA A 767 -17.13 -9.67 49.27
C ALA A 767 -18.46 -9.01 48.85
N ILE A 768 -18.40 -7.93 48.06
CA ILE A 768 -19.58 -7.18 47.64
C ILE A 768 -20.17 -7.84 46.38
N ARG A 769 -21.43 -8.29 46.45
CA ARG A 769 -22.12 -8.95 45.33
C ARG A 769 -22.59 -7.91 44.30
N VAL A 770 -22.32 -8.19 43.04
CA VAL A 770 -22.76 -7.41 41.88
C VAL A 770 -23.60 -8.31 41.00
N THR A 771 -24.77 -7.83 40.57
CA THR A 771 -25.68 -8.54 39.65
C THR A 771 -25.89 -7.74 38.37
N ALA A 772 -26.12 -8.41 37.24
CA ALA A 772 -26.49 -7.75 36.00
C ALA A 772 -27.93 -7.20 36.06
N GLY A 773 -28.10 -5.91 35.77
CA GLY A 773 -29.37 -5.21 35.70
C GLY A 773 -29.68 -4.75 34.27
N GLY A 774 -30.87 -4.19 34.04
CA GLY A 774 -31.24 -3.55 32.77
C GLY A 774 -31.62 -4.52 31.63
N GLY A 775 -32.68 -4.16 30.88
CA GLY A 775 -33.18 -4.98 29.78
C GLY A 775 -32.18 -5.18 28.64
N ASP A 776 -31.64 -4.07 28.10
CA ASP A 776 -30.67 -4.04 26.99
C ASP A 776 -29.20 -4.11 27.46
N SER A 777 -28.97 -4.63 28.67
CA SER A 777 -27.61 -4.82 29.21
C SER A 777 -26.79 -5.82 28.39
N LEU A 778 -25.51 -5.55 28.23
CA LEU A 778 -24.58 -6.38 27.45
C LEU A 778 -24.07 -7.60 28.24
N ILE A 779 -24.38 -7.70 29.53
CA ILE A 779 -23.86 -8.72 30.46
C ILE A 779 -25.01 -9.41 31.23
N ARG A 780 -24.75 -10.57 31.85
CA ARG A 780 -25.74 -11.32 32.64
C ARG A 780 -25.11 -12.06 33.83
N GLY A 781 -25.96 -12.45 34.78
CA GLY A 781 -25.55 -13.19 35.97
C GLY A 781 -24.87 -12.30 37.00
N ASP A 782 -24.20 -12.95 37.95
CA ASP A 782 -23.67 -12.32 39.16
C ASP A 782 -22.15 -12.55 39.29
N THR A 783 -21.51 -11.71 40.08
CA THR A 783 -20.12 -11.85 40.53
C THR A 783 -19.94 -11.18 41.90
N THR A 784 -18.72 -11.23 42.44
CA THR A 784 -18.32 -10.51 43.66
C THR A 784 -17.06 -9.68 43.39
N ILE A 785 -16.95 -8.53 44.05
CA ILE A 785 -15.68 -7.81 44.20
C ILE A 785 -15.23 -7.94 45.65
N ASP A 786 -14.01 -8.44 45.83
CA ASP A 786 -13.37 -8.49 47.14
C ASP A 786 -12.80 -7.11 47.50
N VAL A 787 -13.18 -6.63 48.68
CA VAL A 787 -12.79 -5.33 49.25
C VAL A 787 -12.04 -5.58 50.55
N THR A 788 -10.92 -4.90 50.74
CA THR A 788 -10.16 -4.90 51.99
C THR A 788 -10.12 -3.50 52.57
N VAL A 789 -10.60 -3.35 53.80
CA VAL A 789 -10.65 -2.08 54.53
C VAL A 789 -9.59 -2.11 55.63
N ALA A 790 -8.56 -1.28 55.48
CA ALA A 790 -7.48 -1.15 56.47
C ALA A 790 -7.78 -0.05 57.48
N LYS A 791 -7.48 -0.30 58.77
CA LYS A 791 -7.53 0.73 59.83
C LYS A 791 -6.61 1.91 59.48
N ALA A 792 -6.99 3.12 59.89
CA ALA A 792 -6.24 4.34 59.62
C ALA A 792 -5.19 4.62 60.69
N ASN A 793 -4.03 5.16 60.30
CA ASN A 793 -2.98 5.54 61.26
C ASN A 793 -3.37 6.84 61.98
N VAL A 794 -3.45 6.78 63.32
CA VAL A 794 -3.89 7.91 64.15
C VAL A 794 -2.93 9.12 64.08
N GLU A 795 -1.62 8.92 63.96
CA GLU A 795 -0.66 10.04 63.80
C GLU A 795 -0.77 10.68 62.41
N SER A 796 -0.92 9.86 61.36
CA SER A 796 -1.08 10.37 59.99
C SER A 796 -2.38 11.16 59.80
N TYR A 797 -3.42 10.90 60.60
CA TYR A 797 -4.73 11.55 60.48
C TYR A 797 -4.93 12.71 61.47
N LEU A 798 -4.54 12.54 62.74
CA LEU A 798 -4.80 13.50 63.83
C LEU A 798 -3.52 14.11 64.43
N GLY A 799 -2.33 13.60 64.10
CA GLY A 799 -1.06 14.06 64.67
C GLY A 799 -0.85 15.57 64.54
N ASN A 800 -1.20 16.16 63.40
CA ASN A 800 -1.06 17.60 63.16
C ASN A 800 -2.17 18.46 63.81
N GLN A 801 -3.20 17.85 64.39
CA GLN A 801 -4.29 18.57 65.08
C GLN A 801 -4.02 18.75 66.58
N ILE A 802 -3.06 18.01 67.14
CA ILE A 802 -2.63 18.14 68.54
C ILE A 802 -1.50 19.17 68.62
N ASN A 803 -1.87 20.40 68.96
CA ASN A 803 -0.97 21.55 69.07
C ASN A 803 -1.07 22.13 70.49
N LEU A 804 -0.16 21.67 71.35
CA LEU A 804 -0.14 21.98 72.77
C LEU A 804 0.43 23.38 73.04
N ARG A 805 -0.06 24.06 74.07
CA ARG A 805 0.51 25.35 74.50
C ARG A 805 1.90 25.17 75.14
N ALA A 806 2.57 26.28 75.41
CA ALA A 806 3.70 26.28 76.34
C ALA A 806 3.22 25.99 77.78
N TYR A 807 3.98 25.16 78.50
CA TYR A 807 3.71 24.75 79.88
C TYR A 807 4.87 25.15 80.80
N THR A 808 4.56 25.33 82.08
CA THR A 808 5.43 25.85 83.13
C THR A 808 5.32 24.98 84.39
N MET A 809 6.24 25.14 85.35
CA MET A 809 6.20 24.44 86.64
C MET A 809 5.07 24.91 87.59
N ASN A 810 4.15 25.76 87.12
CA ASN A 810 2.91 26.08 87.82
C ASN A 810 1.69 25.36 87.23
N ASP A 811 1.82 24.76 86.05
CA ASP A 811 0.83 23.87 85.46
C ASP A 811 1.00 22.43 86.01
N HIS A 812 -0.01 21.58 85.80
CA HIS A 812 -0.05 20.18 86.23
C HIS A 812 -0.14 19.22 85.04
N GLY A 813 0.15 17.94 85.23
CA GLY A 813 0.03 16.93 84.17
C GLY A 813 -1.38 16.81 83.58
N ASN A 814 -2.41 17.05 84.40
CA ASN A 814 -3.81 17.14 83.95
C ASN A 814 -4.05 18.24 82.90
N ASP A 815 -3.37 19.39 82.99
CA ASP A 815 -3.60 20.51 82.07
C ASP A 815 -3.12 20.18 80.63
N ILE A 816 -2.08 19.36 80.51
CA ILE A 816 -1.58 18.80 79.24
C ILE A 816 -2.57 17.78 78.69
N ILE A 817 -3.00 16.84 79.53
CA ILE A 817 -3.90 15.75 79.13
C ILE A 817 -5.28 16.29 78.72
N ALA A 818 -5.82 17.26 79.45
CA ALA A 818 -7.12 17.87 79.15
C ALA A 818 -7.10 18.63 77.81
N GLN A 819 -6.07 19.45 77.54
CA GLN A 819 -5.93 20.15 76.26
C GLN A 819 -5.82 19.15 75.10
N ALA A 820 -5.01 18.09 75.25
CA ALA A 820 -4.87 17.05 74.25
C ALA A 820 -6.20 16.33 73.98
N GLN A 821 -6.94 15.95 75.02
CA GLN A 821 -8.25 15.31 74.90
C GLN A 821 -9.28 16.19 74.19
N GLU A 822 -9.30 17.50 74.47
CA GLU A 822 -10.22 18.44 73.81
C GLU A 822 -9.91 18.56 72.31
N GLN A 823 -8.64 18.76 71.95
CA GLN A 823 -8.20 18.88 70.56
C GLN A 823 -8.44 17.57 69.78
N PHE A 824 -8.12 16.43 70.38
CA PHE A 824 -8.33 15.11 69.79
C PHE A 824 -9.82 14.80 69.56
N ARG A 825 -10.69 15.12 70.54
CA ARG A 825 -12.15 14.99 70.39
C ARG A 825 -12.71 15.90 69.31
N LYS A 826 -12.21 17.13 69.18
CA LYS A 826 -12.58 18.04 68.08
C LYS A 826 -12.21 17.45 66.72
N GLY A 827 -11.01 16.87 66.58
CA GLY A 827 -10.60 16.19 65.35
C GLY A 827 -11.46 14.98 64.98
N LEU A 828 -11.88 14.18 65.97
CA LEU A 828 -12.81 13.06 65.74
C LEU A 828 -14.26 13.50 65.47
N SER A 829 -14.69 14.69 65.90
CA SER A 829 -16.10 15.10 65.82
C SER A 829 -16.65 15.26 64.40
N GLY A 830 -15.78 15.40 63.40
CA GLY A 830 -16.17 15.45 61.98
C GLY A 830 -16.50 14.08 61.36
N LEU A 831 -16.33 12.97 62.08
CA LEU A 831 -16.37 11.60 61.53
C LEU A 831 -17.62 10.79 61.92
N ASN A 832 -18.63 11.39 62.58
CA ASN A 832 -19.85 10.70 63.04
C ASN A 832 -19.62 9.38 63.84
N LEU A 833 -18.46 9.25 64.49
CA LEU A 833 -18.10 8.03 65.22
C LEU A 833 -18.91 7.84 66.50
N ASP A 834 -19.16 6.58 66.84
CA ASP A 834 -19.79 6.21 68.11
C ASP A 834 -18.99 6.77 69.29
N GLN A 835 -19.69 7.37 70.27
CA GLN A 835 -19.08 7.95 71.47
C GLN A 835 -18.23 6.95 72.28
N ARG A 836 -18.49 5.64 72.15
CA ARG A 836 -17.66 4.55 72.67
C ARG A 836 -16.26 4.54 72.06
N ILE A 837 -16.15 4.71 70.73
CA ILE A 837 -14.87 4.78 70.00
C ILE A 837 -14.08 6.02 70.43
N ILE A 838 -14.76 7.17 70.57
CA ILE A 838 -14.15 8.43 71.03
C ILE A 838 -13.56 8.30 72.46
N ASN A 839 -14.00 7.30 73.24
CA ASN A 839 -13.49 7.00 74.57
C ASN A 839 -12.46 5.85 74.61
N GLN A 840 -12.10 5.22 73.48
CA GLN A 840 -11.12 4.11 73.37
C GLN A 840 -9.67 4.58 73.10
N PHE A 841 -9.31 5.78 73.59
CA PHE A 841 -7.99 6.37 73.42
C PHE A 841 -7.33 6.66 74.76
N ASN A 842 -6.15 6.08 74.98
CA ASN A 842 -5.39 6.25 76.22
C ASN A 842 -4.40 7.42 76.10
N PHE A 843 -4.47 8.37 77.02
CA PHE A 843 -3.59 9.54 77.09
C PHE A 843 -2.62 9.34 78.26
N ILE A 844 -1.33 9.20 77.97
CA ILE A 844 -0.30 8.90 78.96
C ILE A 844 0.79 9.97 78.89
N LEU A 845 1.08 10.63 80.02
CA LEU A 845 2.17 11.60 80.13
C LEU A 845 3.36 10.97 80.85
N TYR A 846 4.56 11.07 80.25
CA TYR A 846 5.82 10.63 80.85
C TYR A 846 6.67 11.81 81.30
N GLU A 847 7.26 11.71 82.49
CA GLU A 847 8.25 12.63 83.05
C GLU A 847 9.60 12.55 82.29
N PRO A 848 10.49 13.56 82.44
CA PRO A 848 11.85 13.54 81.89
C PRO A 848 12.75 12.37 82.34
N ASN A 849 12.31 11.58 83.34
CA ASN A 849 12.98 10.38 83.82
C ASN A 849 12.36 9.07 83.30
N GLY A 850 11.39 9.14 82.38
CA GLY A 850 10.70 8.00 81.77
C GLY A 850 9.58 7.37 82.62
N ARG A 851 9.30 7.89 83.83
CA ARG A 851 8.15 7.44 84.64
C ARG A 851 6.86 8.08 84.14
N MET A 852 5.72 7.44 84.39
CA MET A 852 4.42 8.07 84.19
C MET A 852 4.26 9.22 85.20
N ALA A 853 3.95 10.42 84.70
CA ALA A 853 3.79 11.61 85.54
C ALA A 853 2.51 11.53 86.38
N ASN A 854 2.58 11.96 87.65
CA ASN A 854 1.37 12.12 88.45
C ASN A 854 0.57 13.34 87.92
N PRO A 855 -0.64 13.15 87.38
CA PRO A 855 -1.38 14.23 86.73
C PRO A 855 -1.84 15.33 87.71
N ASN A 856 -1.80 15.07 89.02
CA ASN A 856 -2.15 16.02 90.08
C ASN A 856 -0.94 16.75 90.71
N GLU A 857 0.29 16.42 90.30
CA GLU A 857 1.50 17.15 90.75
C GLU A 857 1.85 18.29 89.78
N LYS A 858 2.47 19.35 90.33
CA LYS A 858 3.10 20.42 89.54
C LYS A 858 4.24 19.85 88.69
N LEU A 859 4.35 20.32 87.45
CA LEU A 859 5.43 19.92 86.55
C LEU A 859 6.82 20.34 87.10
N VAL A 860 7.82 19.47 86.95
CA VAL A 860 9.25 19.76 87.13
C VAL A 860 9.87 20.22 85.81
N GLY A 861 11.08 20.78 85.83
CA GLY A 861 11.70 21.32 84.61
C GLY A 861 12.45 20.27 83.78
N GLY A 862 11.93 19.98 82.59
CA GLY A 862 12.54 19.09 81.59
C GLY A 862 11.59 18.74 80.44
N LEU A 863 12.00 17.77 79.61
CA LEU A 863 11.24 17.27 78.47
C LEU A 863 10.25 16.16 78.89
N TYR A 864 8.96 16.38 78.69
CA TYR A 864 7.90 15.39 78.87
C TYR A 864 7.50 14.78 77.53
N THR A 865 6.99 13.55 77.55
CA THR A 865 6.38 12.91 76.38
C THR A 865 4.92 12.56 76.67
N LEU A 866 3.99 13.25 76.04
CA LEU A 866 2.60 12.80 75.93
C LEU A 866 2.52 11.74 74.82
N THR A 867 2.00 10.57 75.14
CA THR A 867 1.62 9.55 74.14
C THR A 867 0.11 9.37 74.16
N ILE A 868 -0.53 9.46 72.98
CA ILE A 868 -1.95 9.11 72.78
C ILE A 868 -1.99 7.80 72.02
N ILE A 869 -2.60 6.75 72.58
CA ILE A 869 -2.63 5.40 71.99
C ILE A 869 -4.06 5.05 71.59
N ALA A 870 -4.24 4.62 70.34
CA ALA A 870 -5.48 3.98 69.90
C ALA A 870 -5.54 2.55 70.45
N ASP A 871 -6.60 2.20 71.18
CA ASP A 871 -6.80 0.80 71.57
C ASP A 871 -7.03 -0.07 70.32
N ASN A 872 -6.31 -1.19 70.22
CA ASN A 872 -6.35 -2.09 69.08
C ASN A 872 -7.57 -3.03 69.07
N SER A 873 -8.53 -2.86 70.00
CA SER A 873 -9.80 -3.59 69.99
C SER A 873 -10.53 -3.48 68.64
N GLY A 874 -11.32 -4.52 68.33
CA GLY A 874 -11.76 -4.84 66.96
C GLY A 874 -12.33 -3.64 66.21
N ASP A 875 -13.35 -3.01 66.79
CA ASP A 875 -14.19 -2.00 66.15
C ASP A 875 -13.54 -0.62 66.02
N ASN A 876 -12.40 -0.36 66.68
CA ASN A 876 -11.72 0.94 66.56
C ASN A 876 -11.22 1.15 65.11
N PRO A 877 -11.66 2.18 64.37
CA PRO A 877 -11.23 2.41 62.99
C PRO A 877 -9.77 2.86 62.88
N PHE A 878 -9.09 3.18 63.98
CA PHE A 878 -7.71 3.64 64.02
C PHE A 878 -6.72 2.60 64.57
N TYR A 879 -5.44 2.79 64.29
CA TYR A 879 -4.32 2.09 64.93
C TYR A 879 -3.12 3.04 65.16
N GLY A 880 -2.19 2.63 66.03
CA GLY A 880 -0.95 3.36 66.31
C GLY A 880 -1.06 4.36 67.47
N SER A 881 -0.13 5.32 67.51
CA SER A 881 -0.05 6.33 68.56
C SER A 881 0.51 7.68 68.07
N ILE A 882 0.10 8.75 68.75
CA ILE A 882 0.61 10.13 68.62
C ILE A 882 1.63 10.39 69.73
N GLN A 883 2.74 11.07 69.45
CA GLN A 883 3.73 11.47 70.46
C GLN A 883 4.03 12.97 70.45
N LYS A 884 3.55 13.66 71.50
CA LYS A 884 3.78 15.06 71.91
C LYS A 884 5.01 15.21 72.82
N GLU A 885 6.14 15.72 72.33
CA GLU A 885 7.18 16.27 73.20
C GLU A 885 6.76 17.64 73.75
N ILE A 886 6.91 17.85 75.06
CA ILE A 886 6.62 19.12 75.75
C ILE A 886 7.82 19.51 76.61
N ASN A 887 8.50 20.61 76.28
CA ASN A 887 9.60 21.13 77.09
C ASN A 887 9.09 22.10 78.16
N VAL A 888 9.27 21.77 79.43
CA VAL A 888 8.96 22.64 80.58
C VAL A 888 10.27 23.29 81.08
N PRO A 889 10.42 24.62 81.03
CA PRO A 889 11.64 25.28 81.48
C PRO A 889 11.82 25.18 83.00
N ARG A 890 13.07 25.05 83.44
CA ARG A 890 13.51 25.12 84.84
C ARG A 890 13.50 26.57 85.33
N GLU A 891 13.40 26.79 86.65
CA GLU A 891 13.44 28.15 87.18
C GLU A 891 14.89 28.65 87.25
N SER A 892 15.12 29.87 86.76
CA SER A 892 16.47 30.44 86.73
C SER A 892 16.98 30.83 88.11
N LEU A 893 18.25 30.50 88.36
CA LEU A 893 18.93 30.75 89.64
C LEU A 893 18.93 32.23 90.06
N ASP A 894 18.98 33.18 89.12
CA ASP A 894 18.99 34.62 89.47
C ASP A 894 17.68 35.09 90.13
N LYS A 895 16.52 34.49 89.82
CA LYS A 895 15.26 34.78 90.53
C LYS A 895 15.33 34.35 92.00
N ILE A 896 15.92 33.17 92.26
CA ILE A 896 16.15 32.68 93.62
C ILE A 896 17.09 33.61 94.36
N ARG A 897 18.21 34.00 93.72
CA ARG A 897 19.21 34.94 94.25
C ARG A 897 18.57 36.24 94.75
N THR A 898 17.70 36.85 93.94
CA THR A 898 16.95 38.05 94.34
C THR A 898 16.07 37.80 95.56
N ALA A 899 15.37 36.67 95.63
CA ALA A 899 14.47 36.34 96.73
C ALA A 899 15.18 35.97 98.05
N ILE A 900 16.36 35.33 97.99
CA ILE A 900 17.05 34.80 99.18
C ILE A 900 18.15 35.71 99.72
N THR A 901 18.54 36.77 99.02
CA THR A 901 19.55 37.73 99.50
C THR A 901 19.11 38.34 100.84
N VAL A 902 19.98 38.29 101.84
CA VAL A 902 19.74 38.84 103.19
C VAL A 902 20.36 40.22 103.24
N ASN A 903 19.55 41.24 103.58
CA ASN A 903 20.04 42.59 103.77
C ASN A 903 20.89 42.65 105.06
N ALA A 904 22.00 43.40 105.05
CA ALA A 904 22.87 43.59 106.21
C ALA A 904 22.10 44.05 107.47
N ASN A 905 21.06 44.87 107.30
CA ASN A 905 20.19 45.34 108.38
C ASN A 905 19.43 44.22 109.10
N GLU A 906 19.33 43.01 108.53
CA GLU A 906 18.75 41.85 109.20
C GLU A 906 19.71 41.19 110.21
N ILE A 907 20.99 41.59 110.27
CA ILE A 907 22.07 40.93 111.01
C ILE A 907 22.63 41.88 112.08
N ASN A 908 22.10 41.79 113.31
CA ASN A 908 22.57 42.60 114.43
C ASN A 908 23.89 42.06 115.02
N LEU A 909 25.02 42.63 114.60
CA LEU A 909 26.37 42.30 115.11
C LEU A 909 26.54 42.52 116.62
N ALA A 910 25.73 43.35 117.26
CA ALA A 910 25.84 43.69 118.69
C ALA A 910 25.07 42.74 119.62
N ALA A 911 24.54 41.62 119.11
CA ALA A 911 23.90 40.59 119.93
C ALA A 911 24.91 39.88 120.87
N SER A 912 24.42 39.37 122.00
CA SER A 912 25.19 38.48 122.89
C SER A 912 24.44 37.15 123.05
N PRO A 913 25.06 35.99 122.73
CA PRO A 913 26.40 35.83 122.12
C PRO A 913 26.48 36.46 120.73
N ALA A 914 27.70 36.87 120.34
CA ALA A 914 27.96 37.50 119.04
C ALA A 914 27.54 36.58 117.87
N PRO A 915 26.92 37.11 116.80
CA PRO A 915 26.48 36.30 115.66
C PRO A 915 27.64 35.52 115.03
N THR A 916 27.37 34.31 114.55
CA THR A 916 28.36 33.47 113.86
C THR A 916 27.99 33.23 112.41
N VAL A 917 28.91 32.64 111.65
CA VAL A 917 28.66 32.17 110.29
C VAL A 917 27.46 31.21 110.23
N GLN A 918 27.25 30.36 111.25
CA GLN A 918 26.04 29.54 111.37
C GLN A 918 24.77 30.41 111.49
N THR A 919 24.80 31.53 112.20
CA THR A 919 23.66 32.48 112.29
C THR A 919 23.29 33.02 110.90
N LEU A 920 24.29 33.25 110.05
CA LEU A 920 24.12 33.72 108.67
C LEU A 920 23.62 32.59 107.75
N GLN A 921 24.21 31.39 107.83
CA GLN A 921 23.76 30.21 107.10
C GLN A 921 22.30 29.87 107.41
N ASN A 922 21.90 29.88 108.69
CA ASN A 922 20.53 29.63 109.12
C ASN A 922 19.52 30.67 108.56
N LYS A 923 19.93 31.93 108.38
CA LYS A 923 19.10 32.97 107.75
C LYS A 923 18.86 32.69 106.27
N TYR A 924 19.92 32.35 105.53
CA TYR A 924 19.77 31.95 104.12
C TYR A 924 18.95 30.67 103.99
N GLN A 925 19.18 29.66 104.84
CA GLN A 925 18.41 28.42 104.90
C GLN A 925 16.90 28.69 105.08
N ASN A 926 16.53 29.57 106.02
CA ASN A 926 15.13 29.94 106.24
C ASN A 926 14.54 30.73 105.06
N LYS A 927 15.29 31.62 104.40
CA LYS A 927 14.84 32.33 103.19
C LYS A 927 14.60 31.37 102.02
N ILE A 928 15.49 30.40 101.82
CA ILE A 928 15.39 29.33 100.81
C ILE A 928 14.16 28.45 101.08
N PHE A 929 14.01 27.97 102.32
CA PHE A 929 12.87 27.15 102.75
C PHE A 929 11.54 27.88 102.53
N ASN A 930 11.45 29.15 102.92
CA ASN A 930 10.26 29.98 102.70
C ASN A 930 9.98 30.20 101.22
N TYR A 931 10.98 30.46 100.38
CA TYR A 931 10.81 30.65 98.95
C TYR A 931 10.25 29.39 98.26
N PHE A 932 10.77 28.20 98.55
CA PHE A 932 10.27 26.96 97.94
C PHE A 932 8.87 26.58 98.46
N ASN A 933 8.58 26.82 99.75
CA ASN A 933 7.24 26.64 100.29
C ASN A 933 6.22 27.61 99.69
N GLN A 934 6.59 28.88 99.47
CA GLN A 934 5.72 29.88 98.82
C GLN A 934 5.38 29.51 97.37
N ASN A 935 6.25 28.77 96.68
CA ASN A 935 5.99 28.24 95.33
C ASN A 935 5.28 26.88 95.32
N ASN A 936 4.99 26.28 96.49
CA ASN A 936 4.48 24.91 96.66
C ASN A 936 5.35 23.86 95.92
N TRP A 937 6.67 23.95 96.02
CA TRP A 937 7.60 22.96 95.45
C TRP A 937 8.03 21.93 96.48
N ASN A 938 8.17 20.67 96.07
CA ASN A 938 8.58 19.61 96.98
C ASN A 938 10.09 19.74 97.29
N LEU A 939 10.39 20.22 98.50
CA LEU A 939 11.73 20.34 99.06
C LEU A 939 12.55 19.03 99.01
N SER A 940 11.92 17.84 98.99
CA SER A 940 12.66 16.57 98.87
C SER A 940 13.28 16.34 97.48
N ARG A 941 12.95 17.17 96.47
CA ARG A 941 13.54 17.15 95.12
C ARG A 941 14.57 18.28 94.90
N ILE A 942 15.02 18.94 95.98
CA ILE A 942 16.01 20.03 95.95
C ILE A 942 17.05 19.82 97.06
N SER A 943 18.33 19.90 96.71
CA SER A 943 19.46 19.96 97.64
C SER A 943 20.18 21.30 97.51
N TYR A 944 20.69 21.83 98.62
CA TYR A 944 21.48 23.06 98.62
C TYR A 944 22.58 23.07 99.69
N ASN A 945 23.65 23.82 99.43
CA ASN A 945 24.75 24.05 100.37
C ASN A 945 25.06 25.55 100.45
N ILE A 946 25.30 26.08 101.65
CA ILE A 946 25.49 27.52 101.92
C ILE A 946 26.89 27.71 102.51
N GLU A 947 27.76 28.39 101.78
CA GLU A 947 29.18 28.56 102.12
C GLU A 947 29.53 30.06 102.21
N VAL A 948 30.40 30.43 103.16
CA VAL A 948 30.71 31.84 103.48
C VAL A 948 32.22 32.07 103.50
N LYS A 949 32.70 33.13 102.84
CA LYS A 949 34.09 33.59 102.92
C LYS A 949 34.21 35.00 103.50
N LEU A 950 35.37 35.27 104.09
CA LEU A 950 35.91 36.61 104.32
C LEU A 950 37.37 36.60 103.88
N ASN A 951 37.83 37.63 103.16
CA ASN A 951 39.21 37.76 102.67
C ASN A 951 39.74 36.47 101.99
N ASN A 952 38.94 35.93 101.06
CA ASN A 952 39.14 34.68 100.32
C ASN A 952 39.16 33.36 101.12
N ASN A 953 39.22 33.40 102.45
CA ASN A 953 39.17 32.20 103.30
C ASN A 953 37.73 31.76 103.55
N TRP A 954 37.42 30.48 103.34
CA TRP A 954 36.17 29.87 103.82
C TRP A 954 36.15 29.88 105.35
N LEU A 955 35.03 30.32 105.93
CA LEU A 955 34.86 30.40 107.37
C LEU A 955 34.12 29.18 107.92
N GLN A 956 34.46 28.79 109.16
CA GLN A 956 33.75 27.73 109.86
C GLN A 956 32.44 28.26 110.47
N PRO A 957 31.38 27.44 110.63
CA PRO A 957 30.09 27.92 111.14
C PRO A 957 30.17 28.54 112.56
N THR A 958 31.16 28.15 113.36
CA THR A 958 31.44 28.70 114.69
C THR A 958 32.19 30.03 114.68
N THR A 959 32.73 30.48 113.55
CA THR A 959 33.44 31.77 113.44
C THR A 959 32.47 32.94 113.70
N GLN A 960 32.82 33.84 114.63
CA GLN A 960 32.07 35.05 114.90
C GLN A 960 32.14 36.04 113.72
N LEU A 961 31.03 36.72 113.45
CA LEU A 961 30.94 37.77 112.45
C LEU A 961 31.43 39.10 113.02
N GLN A 962 32.08 39.89 112.16
CA GLN A 962 32.56 41.24 112.43
C GLN A 962 32.13 42.15 111.27
N ALA A 963 32.43 43.44 111.33
CA ALA A 963 32.24 44.31 110.17
C ALA A 963 33.20 43.92 109.03
N GLY A 964 32.69 43.79 107.80
CA GLY A 964 33.48 43.32 106.65
C GLY A 964 32.64 42.88 105.45
N ASN A 965 33.32 42.60 104.34
CA ASN A 965 32.71 42.11 103.10
C ASN A 965 32.72 40.57 103.07
N TYR A 966 31.56 39.96 103.26
CA TYR A 966 31.39 38.52 103.22
C TYR A 966 30.87 38.07 101.86
N TYR A 967 31.51 37.07 101.28
CA TYR A 967 31.08 36.43 100.04
C TYR A 967 30.25 35.19 100.38
N ILE A 968 29.03 35.13 99.86
CA ILE A 968 28.08 34.04 100.07
C ILE A 968 27.98 33.25 98.77
N LYS A 969 28.23 31.94 98.84
CA LYS A 969 27.94 30.99 97.76
C LYS A 969 26.82 30.06 98.21
N ILE A 970 25.80 29.90 97.38
CA ILE A 970 24.71 28.95 97.64
C ILE A 970 24.58 28.07 96.41
N SER A 971 25.03 26.82 96.54
CA SER A 971 24.95 25.82 95.47
C SER A 971 23.61 25.11 95.52
N PHE A 972 22.99 24.87 94.36
CA PHE A 972 21.67 24.24 94.21
C PHE A 972 21.74 23.07 93.21
N THR A 973 21.10 21.95 93.57
CA THR A 973 20.83 20.84 92.66
C THR A 973 19.40 20.33 92.85
N GLY A 974 18.67 20.06 91.76
CA GLY A 974 17.29 19.56 91.86
C GLY A 974 16.50 19.58 90.56
N ASP A 975 15.24 19.16 90.66
CA ASP A 975 14.34 18.96 89.51
C ASP A 975 13.62 20.25 89.05
N TYR A 976 13.43 21.22 89.96
CA TYR A 976 12.73 22.47 89.68
C TYR A 976 13.64 23.60 89.15
N LEU A 977 14.96 23.43 89.21
CA LEU A 977 15.95 24.51 89.08
C LEU A 977 17.04 24.19 88.07
N GLU A 978 17.69 25.22 87.54
CA GLU A 978 19.00 25.05 86.88
C GLU A 978 20.02 24.56 87.94
N ASN A 979 20.76 23.48 87.64
CA ASN A 979 21.81 22.98 88.53
C ASN A 979 23.00 23.95 88.48
N GLY A 980 23.45 24.47 89.62
CA GLY A 980 24.51 25.47 89.66
C GLY A 980 24.68 26.11 91.03
N PHE A 981 24.97 27.41 91.06
CA PHE A 981 25.09 28.19 92.29
C PHE A 981 24.69 29.64 92.07
N VAL A 982 24.29 30.31 93.16
CA VAL A 982 24.17 31.76 93.23
C VAL A 982 25.26 32.32 94.13
N GLU A 983 25.87 33.43 93.72
CA GLU A 983 26.96 34.07 94.43
C GLU A 983 26.74 35.57 94.55
N PHE A 984 26.99 36.11 95.74
CA PHE A 984 26.82 37.53 96.03
C PHE A 984 27.60 37.95 97.27
N ASN A 985 27.99 39.22 97.33
CA ASN A 985 28.63 39.82 98.50
C ASN A 985 27.59 40.48 99.39
N ILE A 986 27.80 40.42 100.70
CA ILE A 986 27.13 41.29 101.67
C ILE A 986 28.20 42.06 102.46
N THR A 987 27.98 43.36 102.67
CA THR A 987 28.81 44.18 103.55
C THR A 987 28.12 44.26 104.91
N LEU A 988 28.72 43.67 105.93
CA LEU A 988 28.27 43.85 107.31
C LEU A 988 28.97 45.08 107.88
N GLN A 989 28.20 46.02 108.42
CA GLN A 989 28.70 47.23 109.08
C GLN A 989 28.38 47.15 110.58
N ASN A 990 29.23 47.75 111.42
CA ASN A 990 28.90 47.93 112.82
C ASN A 990 27.83 49.03 112.92
N PRO A 991 26.69 48.83 113.61
CA PRO A 991 25.58 49.81 113.66
C PRO A 991 25.88 51.06 114.51
N THR A 992 27.15 51.39 114.70
CA THR A 992 27.69 52.59 115.35
C THR A 992 28.60 53.41 114.43
N GLN A 993 28.59 53.12 113.12
CA GLN A 993 29.14 53.95 112.03
C GLN A 993 28.17 53.99 110.85
#